data_AF-A0A8S1WAN9-F1
#
_entry.id   AF-A0A8S1WAN9-F1
#
_cell.length_a   1.000
_cell.length_b   1.000
_cell.length_c   1.000
_cell.angle_alpha   90.00
_cell.angle_beta   90.00
_cell.angle_gamma   90.00
#
_symmetry.space_group_name_H-M   'P 1'
#
loop_
_entity.id
_entity.type
_entity.pdbx_description
1 polymer ?
#
loop_
_entity_poly.entity_id
_entity_poly.type
_entity_poly.pdbx_seq_one_letter_code
_entity_poly.pdbx_strand_id
1 'polypeptide(L)'
;MYQQQSLRNLFLRTNGLIRIRPKVRVTDNYTLSLVYTPGVGHICKVIQGDPDQLYDLTITNNSIALLADGSKFNLAKPQKMIPNLEAISALYKAFYDVDAYPIVLNRNIMHNVSDYLLVIDNLSPTYKTIVLIDIENNLACQILQAVEKTKLDCSVIITNSENLREQLYDAALIKATLDCRSILKPSQLEVVRKAITSIDFKGLPNNLTNILISAYAQGLREIHKNKWYHHTIRNVEPDHFVKKLNDLYIYGDIAQYNKWSDGHLLQKNDFYQNALELHRRYNGMITIELKFSPRSLEDLFKIYESSYKKDELGQLRQMLIDDPNKLREITFQKNYAAIITNGTAILGLGNIGPAAGSPVMEGKSVLFNALGGIDLMPICLKEKDPQKLVKIIRCIAPIFSAINLEDLRAPDCFPIEEEAVHNLHIPLMHDDQHGTAVVSLAAVINYIKLTKKNIKDLKLVINGAGAAGVAICKLLHGHGIQDIIICDTTGIIYEGRPQNMNEFKNELASFTNQNKIKGVLKDAVKGRDLFVGVSTAGSLTKEMIKSMNKNPFILALANPVPEIMPDDAIEAGAFIIATGRSDFNNQVNNSLAFPGIFRGAIDTRAREINLEMKIAAAYAIANSIKDSDLCPTRILPGALTADIPANVARAVAIAAMQTGVAKINIDPDKVFDQARKLIMEGNMPSL
;
A
#
# COMPACT_ATOMS: atom_id res chain seq x y z
N MET A 1 -27.86 -2.51 32.80
CA MET A 1 -28.09 -3.65 31.90
C MET A 1 -27.71 -3.27 30.47
N TYR A 2 -26.43 -3.35 30.10
CA TYR A 2 -26.06 -3.36 28.68
C TYR A 2 -26.15 -4.82 28.22
N GLN A 3 -27.10 -5.13 27.32
CA GLN A 3 -27.23 -6.45 26.71
C GLN A 3 -25.86 -6.93 26.19
N GLN A 4 -25.55 -8.22 26.36
CA GLN A 4 -24.43 -8.88 25.71
C GLN A 4 -24.37 -8.43 24.24
N GLN A 5 -23.30 -7.71 23.84
CA GLN A 5 -23.12 -7.38 22.43
C GLN A 5 -22.74 -8.67 21.71
N SER A 6 -23.65 -9.23 20.91
CA SER A 6 -23.31 -10.35 20.03
C SER A 6 -22.24 -9.93 19.04
N LEU A 7 -21.38 -10.87 18.64
CA LEU A 7 -20.29 -10.62 17.68
C LEU A 7 -20.81 -9.94 16.41
N ARG A 8 -21.98 -10.40 15.92
CA ARG A 8 -22.69 -9.82 14.79
C ARG A 8 -22.97 -8.33 14.96
N ASN A 9 -23.48 -7.91 16.12
CA ASN A 9 -23.79 -6.51 16.38
C ASN A 9 -22.53 -5.65 16.43
N LEU A 10 -21.41 -6.21 16.88
CA LEU A 10 -20.13 -5.53 16.86
C LEU A 10 -19.69 -5.27 15.41
N PHE A 11 -19.61 -6.30 14.56
CA PHE A 11 -19.28 -6.16 13.14
C PHE A 11 -20.16 -5.13 12.42
N LEU A 12 -21.48 -5.15 12.66
CA LEU A 12 -22.43 -4.21 12.05
C LEU A 12 -22.21 -2.76 12.51
N ARG A 13 -21.78 -2.55 13.76
CA ARG A 13 -21.56 -1.20 14.30
C ARG A 13 -20.21 -0.62 13.88
N THR A 14 -19.18 -1.46 13.79
CA THR A 14 -17.80 -1.02 13.56
C THR A 14 -17.33 -1.21 12.10
N ASN A 15 -18.12 -1.87 11.25
CA ASN A 15 -17.76 -2.26 9.88
C ASN A 15 -16.42 -3.01 9.85
N GLY A 16 -16.38 -4.15 10.55
CA GLY A 16 -15.17 -4.91 10.84
C GLY A 16 -14.60 -4.62 12.22
N LEU A 17 -13.69 -5.47 12.69
CA LEU A 17 -13.12 -5.40 14.04
C LEU A 17 -11.79 -4.63 14.08
N ILE A 18 -11.10 -4.56 12.95
CA ILE A 18 -9.75 -4.00 12.84
C ILE A 18 -9.66 -2.96 11.72
N ARG A 19 -8.64 -2.10 11.78
CA ARG A 19 -8.17 -1.24 10.68
C ARG A 19 -6.65 -1.11 10.72
N ILE A 20 -6.06 -0.64 9.61
CA ILE A 20 -4.67 -0.17 9.59
C ILE A 20 -4.65 1.29 10.02
N ARG A 21 -3.79 1.63 10.97
CA ARG A 21 -3.62 3.00 11.47
C ARG A 21 -2.16 3.46 11.34
N PRO A 22 -1.91 4.69 10.87
CA PRO A 22 -0.60 5.33 10.97
C PRO A 22 -0.15 5.50 12.44
N LYS A 23 1.08 5.15 12.75
CA LYS A 23 1.72 5.40 14.05
C LYS A 23 2.10 6.87 14.23
N VAL A 24 2.27 7.60 13.13
CA VAL A 24 2.58 9.03 13.08
C VAL A 24 1.44 9.79 12.43
N ARG A 25 1.00 10.87 13.06
CA ARG A 25 -0.04 11.77 12.50
C ARG A 25 0.61 12.74 11.53
N VAL A 26 0.07 12.83 10.32
CA VAL A 26 0.57 13.76 9.29
C VAL A 26 -0.21 15.06 9.37
N THR A 27 0.31 16.02 10.14
CA THR A 27 -0.32 17.35 10.31
C THR A 27 0.23 18.43 9.38
N ASP A 28 1.39 18.20 8.77
CA ASP A 28 2.11 19.16 7.94
C ASP A 28 3.03 18.46 6.93
N ASN A 29 3.54 19.24 5.98
CA ASN A 29 4.45 18.77 4.93
C ASN A 29 5.78 18.23 5.50
N TYR A 30 6.26 18.78 6.63
CA TYR A 30 7.52 18.34 7.21
C TYR A 30 7.42 16.91 7.72
N THR A 31 6.39 16.62 8.50
CA THR A 31 6.08 15.29 9.02
C THR A 31 5.80 14.31 7.88
N LEU A 32 5.05 14.73 6.86
CA LEU A 32 4.84 13.90 5.67
C LEU A 32 6.18 13.54 5.00
N SER A 33 7.07 14.51 4.85
CA SER A 33 8.37 14.29 4.20
C SER A 33 9.30 13.37 5.00
N LEU A 34 9.17 13.28 6.33
CA LEU A 34 9.91 12.32 7.14
C LEU A 34 9.41 10.88 6.96
N VAL A 35 8.09 10.70 6.90
CA VAL A 35 7.42 9.38 6.80
C VAL A 35 7.40 8.85 5.36
N TYR A 36 7.40 9.76 4.39
CA TYR A 36 7.41 9.45 2.95
C TYR A 36 8.61 10.16 2.29
N THR A 37 8.45 10.72 1.10
CA THR A 37 9.56 11.31 0.33
C THR A 37 9.86 12.75 0.77
N PRO A 38 11.15 13.14 0.91
CA PRO A 38 12.35 12.35 0.60
C PRO A 38 12.93 11.49 1.74
N GLY A 39 12.39 11.54 2.97
CA GLY A 39 12.96 10.87 4.15
C GLY A 39 13.08 9.36 4.00
N VAL A 40 12.03 8.71 3.50
CA VAL A 40 11.95 7.25 3.33
C VAL A 40 13.02 6.68 2.39
N GLY A 41 13.48 7.47 1.42
CA GLY A 41 14.56 7.06 0.51
C GLY A 41 15.89 6.86 1.25
N HIS A 42 16.13 7.58 2.35
CA HIS A 42 17.28 7.34 3.23
C HIS A 42 17.13 6.03 4.00
N ILE A 43 15.94 5.74 4.51
CA ILE A 43 15.63 4.49 5.22
C ILE A 43 15.87 3.28 4.32
N CYS A 44 15.42 3.36 3.07
CA CYS A 44 15.67 2.32 2.05
C CYS A 44 17.17 2.06 1.86
N LYS A 45 18.00 3.11 1.78
CA LYS A 45 19.46 2.98 1.65
C LYS A 45 20.10 2.36 2.89
N VAL A 46 19.62 2.70 4.08
CA VAL A 46 20.10 2.11 5.34
C VAL A 46 19.82 0.61 5.37
N ILE A 47 18.60 0.19 5.02
CA ILE A 47 18.23 -1.24 4.95
C ILE A 47 18.97 -1.96 3.81
N GLN A 48 19.20 -1.30 2.68
CA GLN A 48 19.98 -1.86 1.58
C GLN A 48 21.44 -2.13 2.00
N GLY A 49 22.03 -1.22 2.79
CA GLY A 49 23.40 -1.38 3.30
C GLY A 49 23.52 -2.36 4.45
N ASP A 50 22.49 -2.45 5.29
CA ASP A 50 22.38 -3.38 6.42
C ASP A 50 20.97 -3.97 6.49
N PRO A 51 20.74 -5.16 5.90
CA PRO A 51 19.42 -5.81 5.87
C PRO A 51 18.80 -6.06 7.24
N ASP A 52 19.59 -6.12 8.32
CA ASP A 52 19.08 -6.33 9.67
C ASP A 52 18.32 -5.12 10.22
N GLN A 53 18.58 -3.93 9.68
CA GLN A 53 17.83 -2.72 10.01
C GLN A 53 16.35 -2.83 9.62
N LEU A 54 15.98 -3.76 8.74
CA LEU A 54 14.59 -4.04 8.40
C LEU A 54 13.74 -4.24 9.67
N TYR A 55 14.21 -5.06 10.61
CA TYR A 55 13.49 -5.35 11.85
C TYR A 55 13.31 -4.12 12.75
N ASP A 56 14.18 -3.13 12.65
CA ASP A 56 14.15 -1.98 13.55
C ASP A 56 13.44 -0.76 12.93
N LEU A 57 13.41 -0.67 11.59
CA LEU A 57 12.92 0.49 10.86
C LEU A 57 11.56 0.29 10.17
N THR A 58 11.04 -0.93 10.16
CA THR A 58 9.77 -1.30 9.48
C THR A 58 8.88 -2.12 10.41
N ILE A 59 7.64 -2.40 9.99
CA ILE A 59 6.69 -3.23 10.75
C ILE A 59 7.12 -4.70 10.89
N THR A 60 8.16 -5.13 10.19
CA THR A 60 8.55 -6.55 10.05
C THR A 60 8.82 -7.24 11.38
N ASN A 61 9.22 -6.53 12.43
CA ASN A 61 9.45 -7.13 13.75
C ASN A 61 8.19 -7.54 14.52
N ASN A 62 7.03 -7.04 14.11
CA ASN A 62 5.79 -7.18 14.88
C ASN A 62 4.59 -7.56 14.00
N SER A 63 4.81 -7.77 12.71
CA SER A 63 3.78 -8.10 11.74
C SER A 63 3.83 -9.54 11.26
N ILE A 64 2.65 -10.11 11.01
CA ILE A 64 2.47 -11.42 10.38
C ILE A 64 1.45 -11.35 9.25
N ALA A 65 1.54 -12.28 8.30
CA ALA A 65 0.44 -12.52 7.37
C ALA A 65 -0.43 -13.67 7.88
N LEU A 66 -1.74 -13.44 7.94
CA LEU A 66 -2.74 -14.41 8.39
C LEU A 66 -3.54 -14.92 7.19
N LEU A 67 -3.20 -16.10 6.69
CA LEU A 67 -3.73 -16.65 5.44
C LEU A 67 -4.86 -17.66 5.73
N ALA A 68 -5.97 -17.56 5.01
CA ALA A 68 -6.97 -18.64 4.98
C ALA A 68 -7.47 -18.86 3.55
N ASP A 69 -7.84 -20.11 3.24
CA ASP A 69 -8.38 -20.49 1.93
C ASP A 69 -9.84 -21.00 2.02
N GLY A 70 -10.37 -21.19 3.24
CA GLY A 70 -11.72 -21.68 3.48
C GLY A 70 -11.92 -23.18 3.24
N SER A 71 -10.85 -23.95 3.03
CA SER A 71 -10.90 -25.39 2.74
C SER A 71 -11.47 -26.21 3.89
N LYS A 72 -11.08 -25.94 5.15
CA LYS A 72 -11.60 -26.66 6.33
C LYS A 72 -13.12 -26.60 6.46
N PHE A 73 -13.73 -25.49 6.03
CA PHE A 73 -15.17 -25.28 6.07
C PHE A 73 -15.89 -25.55 4.75
N ASN A 74 -15.17 -26.08 3.74
CA ASN A 74 -15.67 -26.33 2.40
C ASN A 74 -16.41 -25.13 1.77
N LEU A 75 -15.86 -23.93 1.94
CA LEU A 75 -16.49 -22.71 1.46
C LEU A 75 -16.28 -22.54 -0.05
N ALA A 76 -17.37 -22.42 -0.80
CA ALA A 76 -17.33 -22.09 -2.23
C ALA A 76 -16.73 -20.70 -2.51
N LYS A 77 -16.83 -19.78 -1.54
CA LYS A 77 -16.24 -18.43 -1.58
C LYS A 77 -15.34 -18.24 -0.35
N PRO A 78 -14.00 -18.34 -0.51
CA PRO A 78 -13.05 -18.19 0.59
C PRO A 78 -13.18 -16.89 1.39
N GLN A 79 -13.69 -15.81 0.78
CA GLN A 79 -13.87 -14.50 1.43
C GLN A 79 -14.80 -14.54 2.65
N LYS A 80 -15.60 -15.59 2.81
CA LYS A 80 -16.41 -15.82 4.00
C LYS A 80 -15.57 -16.12 5.26
N MET A 81 -14.26 -16.30 5.11
CA MET A 81 -13.29 -16.40 6.21
C MET A 81 -12.92 -15.04 6.83
N ILE A 82 -13.25 -13.92 6.20
CA ILE A 82 -12.84 -12.59 6.66
C ILE A 82 -13.21 -12.33 8.13
N PRO A 83 -14.44 -12.58 8.61
CA PRO A 83 -14.78 -12.36 10.02
C PRO A 83 -13.91 -13.18 11.00
N ASN A 84 -13.51 -14.40 10.63
CA ASN A 84 -12.59 -15.20 11.45
C ASN A 84 -11.21 -14.57 11.51
N LEU A 85 -10.67 -14.18 10.37
CA LEU A 85 -9.36 -13.55 10.28
C LEU A 85 -9.32 -12.24 11.07
N GLU A 86 -10.39 -11.44 11.02
CA GLU A 86 -10.51 -10.21 11.82
C GLU A 86 -10.55 -10.51 13.32
N ALA A 87 -11.29 -11.54 13.76
CA ALA A 87 -11.36 -11.91 15.17
C ALA A 87 -10.03 -12.41 15.71
N ILE A 88 -9.31 -13.25 14.96
CA ILE A 88 -7.97 -13.73 15.32
C ILE A 88 -6.97 -12.58 15.35
N SER A 89 -7.03 -11.68 14.36
CA SER A 89 -6.15 -10.51 14.32
C SER A 89 -6.40 -9.58 15.51
N ALA A 90 -7.67 -9.37 15.87
CA ALA A 90 -8.04 -8.62 17.06
C ALA A 90 -7.53 -9.28 18.35
N LEU A 91 -7.59 -10.61 18.42
CA LEU A 91 -7.05 -11.39 19.54
C LEU A 91 -5.53 -11.23 19.65
N TYR A 92 -4.80 -11.47 18.56
CA TYR A 92 -3.34 -11.36 18.53
C TYR A 92 -2.87 -9.94 18.87
N LYS A 93 -3.58 -8.92 18.37
CA LYS A 93 -3.32 -7.53 18.74
C LYS A 93 -3.56 -7.28 20.22
N ALA A 94 -4.70 -7.70 20.75
CA ALA A 94 -5.08 -7.38 22.13
C ALA A 94 -4.22 -8.09 23.18
N PHE A 95 -3.82 -9.34 22.94
CA PHE A 95 -3.08 -10.11 23.93
C PHE A 95 -1.57 -9.97 23.79
N TYR A 96 -1.01 -9.86 22.60
CA TYR A 96 0.46 -9.88 22.42
C TYR A 96 0.99 -8.71 21.59
N ASP A 97 0.13 -7.72 21.29
CA ASP A 97 0.44 -6.58 20.41
C ASP A 97 0.95 -7.02 19.04
N VAL A 98 0.51 -8.17 18.51
CA VAL A 98 0.94 -8.65 17.19
C VAL A 98 0.04 -8.08 16.11
N ASP A 99 0.62 -7.42 15.12
CA ASP A 99 -0.08 -6.88 13.96
C ASP A 99 -0.28 -7.98 12.91
N ALA A 100 -1.39 -8.70 13.02
CA ALA A 100 -1.76 -9.75 12.07
C ALA A 100 -2.58 -9.18 10.90
N TYR A 101 -2.06 -9.33 9.68
CA TYR A 101 -2.68 -8.82 8.46
C TYR A 101 -3.40 -9.94 7.71
N PRO A 102 -4.75 -9.91 7.64
CA PRO A 102 -5.51 -10.95 6.94
C PRO A 102 -5.26 -11.00 5.44
N ILE A 103 -5.15 -12.21 4.90
CA ILE A 103 -5.16 -12.53 3.47
C ILE A 103 -6.09 -13.72 3.22
N VAL A 104 -6.97 -13.60 2.24
CA VAL A 104 -7.78 -14.73 1.76
C VAL A 104 -7.22 -15.25 0.45
N LEU A 105 -6.89 -16.54 0.41
CA LEU A 105 -6.33 -17.19 -0.77
C LEU A 105 -7.43 -17.66 -1.73
N ASN A 106 -7.22 -17.40 -3.02
CA ASN A 106 -8.14 -17.83 -4.08
C ASN A 106 -7.93 -19.29 -4.46
N ARG A 107 -8.76 -20.19 -3.90
CA ARG A 107 -8.71 -21.64 -4.20
C ARG A 107 -8.92 -22.01 -5.66
N ASN A 108 -9.50 -21.13 -6.49
CA ASN A 108 -9.64 -21.39 -7.92
C ASN A 108 -8.31 -21.29 -8.67
N ILE A 109 -7.27 -20.71 -8.04
CA ILE A 109 -5.93 -20.51 -8.60
C ILE A 109 -4.89 -21.37 -7.85
N MET A 110 -5.17 -21.67 -6.58
CA MET A 110 -4.32 -22.50 -5.71
C MET A 110 -4.65 -23.98 -5.94
N HIS A 111 -3.95 -24.64 -6.86
CA HIS A 111 -4.24 -26.01 -7.27
C HIS A 111 -3.44 -27.07 -6.51
N ASN A 112 -2.25 -26.72 -6.04
CA ASN A 112 -1.35 -27.67 -5.40
C ASN A 112 -0.48 -27.00 -4.32
N VAL A 113 0.27 -27.80 -3.56
CA VAL A 113 1.15 -27.33 -2.47
C VAL A 113 2.22 -26.35 -2.96
N SER A 114 2.69 -26.47 -4.21
CA SER A 114 3.70 -25.55 -4.75
C SER A 114 3.14 -24.13 -4.93
N ASP A 115 1.84 -23.98 -5.16
CA ASP A 115 1.19 -22.66 -5.19
C ASP A 115 1.19 -22.00 -3.80
N TYR A 116 0.99 -22.79 -2.74
CA TYR A 116 1.10 -22.32 -1.36
C TYR A 116 2.52 -21.89 -1.05
N LEU A 117 3.52 -22.71 -1.40
CA LEU A 117 4.92 -22.35 -1.22
C LEU A 117 5.29 -21.08 -2.00
N LEU A 118 4.80 -20.93 -3.24
CA LEU A 118 5.03 -19.73 -4.05
C LEU A 118 4.52 -18.47 -3.34
N VAL A 119 3.29 -18.50 -2.81
CA VAL A 119 2.71 -17.34 -2.10
C VAL A 119 3.44 -17.09 -0.78
N ILE A 120 3.65 -18.12 0.03
CA ILE A 120 4.32 -18.01 1.34
C ILE A 120 5.72 -17.42 1.17
N ASP A 121 6.51 -17.97 0.25
CA ASP A 121 7.88 -17.52 0.01
C ASP A 121 7.92 -16.07 -0.48
N ASN A 122 6.95 -15.66 -1.30
CA ASN A 122 6.89 -14.30 -1.81
C ASN A 122 6.41 -13.25 -0.81
N LEU A 123 5.69 -13.63 0.24
CA LEU A 123 5.29 -12.71 1.31
C LEU A 123 6.42 -12.47 2.34
N SER A 124 7.45 -13.33 2.35
CA SER A 124 8.57 -13.28 3.31
C SER A 124 9.40 -11.99 3.37
N PRO A 125 9.47 -11.12 2.33
CA PRO A 125 10.13 -9.82 2.46
C PRO A 125 9.38 -8.88 3.41
N THR A 126 8.06 -9.01 3.50
CA THR A 126 7.22 -8.16 4.36
C THR A 126 6.96 -8.82 5.71
N TYR A 127 6.63 -10.12 5.70
CA TYR A 127 6.17 -10.87 6.87
C TYR A 127 7.09 -12.06 7.17
N LYS A 128 7.81 -12.01 8.30
CA LYS A 128 8.75 -13.08 8.72
C LYS A 128 8.08 -14.27 9.37
N THR A 129 6.80 -14.16 9.68
CA THR A 129 5.95 -15.28 10.10
C THR A 129 4.67 -15.27 9.27
N ILE A 130 4.36 -16.41 8.67
CA ILE A 130 3.14 -16.66 7.91
C ILE A 130 2.31 -17.68 8.68
N VAL A 131 1.08 -17.32 9.00
CA VAL A 131 0.17 -18.16 9.77
C VAL A 131 -0.98 -18.57 8.88
N LEU A 132 -1.12 -19.87 8.59
CA LEU A 132 -2.27 -20.40 7.88
C LEU A 132 -3.34 -20.82 8.88
N ILE A 133 -4.55 -20.31 8.68
CA ILE A 133 -5.71 -20.52 9.55
C ILE A 133 -6.71 -21.43 8.85
N ASP A 134 -7.16 -22.43 9.60
CA ASP A 134 -8.29 -23.29 9.22
C ASP A 134 -8.14 -23.89 7.80
N ILE A 135 -6.97 -24.50 7.55
CA ILE A 135 -6.69 -25.26 6.32
C ILE A 135 -7.09 -26.72 6.54
N GLU A 136 -7.62 -27.37 5.51
CA GLU A 136 -7.94 -28.80 5.52
C GLU A 136 -6.74 -29.64 5.96
N ASN A 137 -6.95 -30.63 6.85
CA ASN A 137 -5.88 -31.27 7.59
C ASN A 137 -4.85 -32.00 6.70
N ASN A 138 -5.30 -32.68 5.64
CA ASN A 138 -4.39 -33.36 4.72
C ASN A 138 -3.51 -32.34 3.98
N LEU A 139 -4.12 -31.30 3.42
CA LEU A 139 -3.41 -30.19 2.79
C LEU A 139 -2.43 -29.50 3.75
N ALA A 140 -2.83 -29.25 5.00
CA ALA A 140 -1.98 -28.67 6.03
C ALA A 140 -0.71 -29.52 6.28
N CYS A 141 -0.87 -30.84 6.42
CA CYS A 141 0.25 -31.77 6.58
C CYS A 141 1.19 -31.72 5.36
N GLN A 142 0.64 -31.70 4.14
CA GLN A 142 1.44 -31.63 2.91
C GLN A 142 2.22 -30.31 2.81
N ILE A 143 1.60 -29.18 3.17
CA ILE A 143 2.25 -27.88 3.21
C ILE A 143 3.41 -27.90 4.23
N LEU A 144 3.18 -28.36 5.46
CA LEU A 144 4.22 -28.42 6.49
C LEU A 144 5.39 -29.32 6.08
N GLN A 145 5.11 -30.49 5.48
CA GLN A 145 6.15 -31.37 4.96
C GLN A 145 6.98 -30.73 3.85
N ALA A 146 6.34 -29.94 2.99
CA ALA A 146 7.02 -29.22 1.92
C ALA A 146 7.87 -28.07 2.49
N VAL A 147 7.31 -27.29 3.42
CA VAL A 147 8.02 -26.21 4.15
C VAL A 147 9.25 -26.76 4.88
N GLU A 148 9.17 -27.90 5.56
CA GLU A 148 10.30 -28.50 6.29
C GLU A 148 11.53 -28.75 5.38
N LYS A 149 11.26 -29.08 4.11
CA LYS A 149 12.26 -29.38 3.06
C LYS A 149 12.69 -28.15 2.27
N THR A 150 11.93 -27.06 2.31
CA THR A 150 12.22 -25.83 1.58
C THR A 150 12.95 -24.84 2.47
N LYS A 151 13.95 -24.14 1.93
CA LYS A 151 14.59 -23.02 2.61
C LYS A 151 13.75 -21.76 2.37
N LEU A 152 12.93 -21.39 3.34
CA LEU A 152 12.14 -20.16 3.32
C LEU A 152 12.78 -19.09 4.21
N ASP A 153 12.52 -17.83 3.88
CA ASP A 153 12.96 -16.66 4.67
C ASP A 153 11.92 -16.22 5.72
N CYS A 154 11.03 -17.14 6.11
CA CYS A 154 9.97 -16.93 7.10
C CYS A 154 9.60 -18.23 7.81
N SER A 155 9.07 -18.11 9.03
CA SER A 155 8.44 -19.20 9.77
C SER A 155 7.03 -19.44 9.25
N VAL A 156 6.61 -20.71 9.14
CA VAL A 156 5.24 -21.07 8.73
C VAL A 156 4.56 -21.82 9.85
N ILE A 157 3.46 -21.27 10.36
CA ILE A 157 2.64 -21.86 11.41
C ILE A 157 1.28 -22.20 10.81
N ILE A 158 0.74 -23.38 11.12
CA ILE A 158 -0.64 -23.73 10.76
C ILE A 158 -1.44 -23.89 12.04
N THR A 159 -2.55 -23.17 12.12
CA THR A 159 -3.42 -23.13 13.28
C THR A 159 -4.85 -23.46 12.86
N ASN A 160 -5.30 -24.66 13.25
CA ASN A 160 -6.63 -25.19 12.95
C ASN A 160 -7.51 -25.31 14.20
N SER A 161 -7.10 -24.72 15.33
CA SER A 161 -7.79 -24.94 16.61
C SER A 161 -8.99 -24.02 16.79
N GLU A 162 -10.12 -24.60 17.16
CA GLU A 162 -11.32 -23.86 17.58
C GLU A 162 -11.27 -23.53 19.08
N ASN A 163 -10.29 -24.08 19.79
CA ASN A 163 -10.09 -23.86 21.21
C ASN A 163 -9.27 -22.59 21.44
N LEU A 164 -9.84 -21.64 22.19
CA LEU A 164 -9.20 -20.38 22.53
C LEU A 164 -7.85 -20.55 23.24
N ARG A 165 -7.72 -21.54 24.11
CA ARG A 165 -6.45 -21.81 24.81
C ARG A 165 -5.32 -22.11 23.83
N GLU A 166 -5.60 -22.94 22.83
CA GLU A 166 -4.62 -23.29 21.80
C GLU A 166 -4.23 -22.07 20.95
N GLN A 167 -5.18 -21.18 20.64
CA GLN A 167 -4.84 -19.92 19.97
C GLN A 167 -3.97 -19.00 20.82
N LEU A 168 -4.18 -18.97 22.14
CA LEU A 168 -3.35 -18.15 23.03
C LEU A 168 -1.92 -18.72 23.12
N TYR A 169 -1.75 -20.05 23.03
CA TYR A 169 -0.42 -20.65 22.87
C TYR A 169 0.21 -20.31 21.52
N ASP A 170 -0.58 -20.33 20.43
CA ASP A 170 -0.12 -19.93 19.10
C ASP A 170 0.32 -18.49 19.06
N ALA A 171 -0.46 -17.59 19.65
CA ALA A 171 -0.11 -16.18 19.76
C ALA A 171 1.18 -15.97 20.56
N ALA A 172 1.37 -16.71 21.66
CA ALA A 172 2.60 -16.69 22.44
C ALA A 172 3.82 -17.18 21.62
N LEU A 173 3.64 -18.28 20.88
CA LEU A 173 4.67 -18.85 19.99
C LEU A 173 5.06 -17.86 18.89
N ILE A 174 4.06 -17.25 18.24
CA ILE A 174 4.25 -16.23 17.20
C ILE A 174 5.03 -15.05 17.78
N LYS A 175 4.60 -14.51 18.92
CA LYS A 175 5.26 -13.36 19.55
C LYS A 175 6.69 -13.67 19.94
N ALA A 176 6.95 -14.84 20.53
CA ALA A 176 8.31 -15.29 20.87
C ALA A 176 9.19 -15.44 19.62
N THR A 177 8.63 -15.96 18.52
CA THR A 177 9.35 -16.10 17.24
C THR A 177 9.71 -14.73 16.65
N LEU A 178 8.78 -13.78 16.67
CA LEU A 178 8.97 -12.41 16.18
C LEU A 178 10.04 -11.65 16.98
N ASP A 179 9.94 -11.65 18.31
CA ASP A 179 10.87 -10.90 19.16
C ASP A 179 12.30 -11.49 19.14
N CYS A 180 12.42 -12.81 18.99
CA CYS A 180 13.71 -13.48 18.74
C CYS A 180 14.21 -13.33 17.29
N ARG A 181 13.40 -12.73 16.39
CA ARG A 181 13.63 -12.64 14.94
C ARG A 181 13.92 -14.00 14.29
N SER A 182 13.31 -15.05 14.83
CA SER A 182 13.57 -16.44 14.49
C SER A 182 12.87 -16.86 13.19
N ILE A 183 13.58 -17.61 12.36
CA ILE A 183 13.01 -18.36 11.23
C ILE A 183 13.12 -19.84 11.58
N LEU A 184 12.01 -20.40 12.07
CA LEU A 184 11.95 -21.76 12.60
C LEU A 184 11.29 -22.69 11.58
N LYS A 185 11.85 -23.89 11.44
CA LYS A 185 11.23 -24.98 10.72
C LYS A 185 10.00 -25.52 11.46
N PRO A 186 9.03 -26.15 10.77
CA PRO A 186 7.91 -26.84 11.40
C PRO A 186 8.30 -27.75 12.57
N SER A 187 9.34 -28.57 12.40
CA SER A 187 9.86 -29.44 13.46
C SER A 187 10.33 -28.70 14.72
N GLN A 188 10.96 -27.54 14.55
CA GLN A 188 11.44 -26.69 15.64
C GLN A 188 10.29 -25.95 16.32
N LEU A 189 9.32 -25.45 15.54
CA LEU A 189 8.10 -24.82 16.06
C LEU A 189 7.31 -25.79 16.95
N GLU A 190 7.29 -27.08 16.62
CA GLU A 190 6.62 -28.10 17.43
C GLU A 190 7.30 -28.30 18.81
N VAL A 191 8.64 -28.20 18.87
CA VAL A 191 9.39 -28.25 20.14
C VAL A 191 9.03 -27.05 21.03
N VAL A 192 9.06 -25.83 20.47
CA VAL A 192 8.72 -24.62 21.22
C VAL A 192 7.25 -24.65 21.66
N ARG A 193 6.35 -25.08 20.77
CA ARG A 193 4.92 -25.25 21.08
C ARG A 193 4.69 -26.20 22.24
N LYS A 194 5.35 -27.36 22.27
CA LYS A 194 5.26 -28.34 23.38
C LYS A 194 5.75 -27.75 24.71
N ALA A 195 6.77 -26.90 24.68
CA ALA A 195 7.23 -26.20 25.87
C ALA A 195 6.17 -25.21 26.38
N ILE A 196 5.58 -24.42 25.47
CA ILE A 196 4.54 -23.44 25.79
C ILE A 196 3.28 -24.11 26.35
N THR A 197 2.83 -25.22 25.75
CA THR A 197 1.59 -25.92 26.16
C THR A 197 1.69 -26.62 27.52
N SER A 198 2.90 -26.71 28.10
CA SER A 198 3.09 -27.19 29.48
C SER A 198 2.58 -26.21 30.53
N ILE A 199 2.36 -24.94 30.17
CA ILE A 199 1.80 -23.92 31.06
C ILE A 199 0.30 -24.14 31.20
N ASP A 200 -0.16 -24.43 32.42
CA ASP A 200 -1.58 -24.73 32.65
C ASP A 200 -2.45 -23.46 32.64
N PHE A 201 -3.36 -23.37 31.68
CA PHE A 201 -4.40 -22.34 31.59
C PHE A 201 -5.62 -22.65 32.49
N LYS A 202 -5.44 -23.30 33.65
CA LYS A 202 -6.50 -23.48 34.66
C LYS A 202 -6.80 -22.15 35.37
N GLY A 203 -8.08 -21.88 35.62
CA GLY A 203 -8.51 -20.69 36.38
C GLY A 203 -8.84 -19.45 35.54
N LEU A 204 -8.86 -19.54 34.20
CA LEU A 204 -9.37 -18.47 33.33
C LEU A 204 -10.79 -18.04 33.75
N PRO A 205 -11.11 -16.73 33.74
CA PRO A 205 -10.26 -15.60 33.33
C PRO A 205 -9.32 -15.05 34.42
N ASN A 206 -9.33 -15.59 35.65
CA ASN A 206 -8.46 -15.12 36.75
C ASN A 206 -6.98 -15.37 36.41
N ASN A 207 -6.09 -14.42 36.72
CA ASN A 207 -4.64 -14.47 36.46
C ASN A 207 -4.23 -14.62 34.98
N LEU A 208 -5.13 -14.36 34.02
CA LEU A 208 -4.87 -14.48 32.59
C LEU A 208 -3.57 -13.78 32.14
N THR A 209 -3.33 -12.54 32.55
CA THR A 209 -2.10 -11.80 32.22
C THR A 209 -0.83 -12.58 32.60
N ASN A 210 -0.77 -13.12 33.83
CA ASN A 210 0.38 -13.89 34.29
C ASN A 210 0.58 -15.18 33.49
N ILE A 211 -0.52 -15.83 33.08
CA ILE A 211 -0.48 -17.05 32.27
C ILE A 211 0.05 -16.74 30.86
N LEU A 212 -0.43 -15.66 30.23
CA LEU A 212 0.03 -15.22 28.91
C LEU A 212 1.52 -14.88 28.92
N ILE A 213 1.95 -14.11 29.93
CA ILE A 213 3.36 -13.78 30.12
C ILE A 213 4.21 -15.04 30.32
N SER A 214 3.72 -16.00 31.12
CA SER A 214 4.45 -17.25 31.38
C SER A 214 4.58 -18.13 30.13
N ALA A 215 3.51 -18.26 29.35
CA ALA A 215 3.51 -18.98 28.07
C ALA A 215 4.52 -18.36 27.10
N TYR A 216 4.48 -17.04 26.94
CA TYR A 216 5.42 -16.30 26.11
C TYR A 216 6.88 -16.42 26.58
N ALA A 217 7.12 -16.26 27.88
CA ALA A 217 8.45 -16.41 28.48
C ALA A 217 9.02 -17.81 28.24
N GLN A 218 8.18 -18.85 28.34
CA GLN A 218 8.60 -20.22 28.06
C GLN A 218 9.00 -20.41 26.61
N GLY A 219 8.25 -19.81 25.67
CA GLY A 219 8.61 -19.78 24.24
C GLY A 219 9.97 -19.14 23.99
N LEU A 220 10.21 -17.95 24.55
CA LEU A 220 11.49 -17.25 24.45
C LEU A 220 12.64 -18.09 25.00
N ARG A 221 12.47 -18.68 26.19
CA ARG A 221 13.51 -19.52 26.82
C ARG A 221 13.84 -20.74 25.98
N GLU A 222 12.85 -21.41 25.40
CA GLU A 222 13.10 -22.57 24.57
C GLU A 222 13.84 -22.19 23.28
N ILE A 223 13.48 -21.07 22.64
CA ILE A 223 14.22 -20.54 21.48
C ILE A 223 15.66 -20.20 21.85
N HIS A 224 15.88 -19.50 22.98
CA HIS A 224 17.21 -19.11 23.45
C HIS A 224 18.08 -20.30 23.82
N LYS A 225 17.53 -21.27 24.55
CA LYS A 225 18.21 -22.52 24.94
C LYS A 225 18.75 -23.27 23.72
N ASN A 226 17.99 -23.30 22.63
CA ASN A 226 18.38 -23.97 21.40
C ASN A 226 19.18 -23.08 20.42
N LYS A 227 19.45 -21.81 20.78
CA LYS A 227 20.13 -20.80 19.95
C LYS A 227 19.44 -20.59 18.59
N TRP A 228 18.11 -20.67 18.56
CA TRP A 228 17.31 -20.47 17.35
C TRP A 228 16.89 -19.00 17.15
N TYR A 229 17.59 -18.04 17.74
CA TYR A 229 17.37 -16.61 17.56
C TYR A 229 18.25 -16.04 16.44
N HIS A 230 17.89 -14.87 15.94
CA HIS A 230 18.73 -14.11 15.04
C HIS A 230 19.98 -13.59 15.74
N HIS A 231 21.09 -13.47 15.01
CA HIS A 231 22.38 -13.10 15.60
C HIS A 231 22.39 -11.69 16.23
N THR A 232 21.54 -10.78 15.77
CA THR A 232 21.35 -9.44 16.36
C THR A 232 20.71 -9.47 17.75
N ILE A 233 20.06 -10.57 18.12
CA ILE A 233 19.36 -10.75 19.41
C ILE A 233 20.19 -11.60 20.40
N ARG A 234 21.36 -12.11 20.00
CA ARG A 234 22.17 -13.05 20.80
C ARG A 234 22.54 -12.58 22.22
N ASN A 235 22.57 -11.26 22.44
CA ASN A 235 22.96 -10.64 23.71
C ASN A 235 21.76 -10.04 24.48
N VAL A 236 20.53 -10.29 24.03
CA VAL A 236 19.31 -9.82 24.69
C VAL A 236 18.70 -10.98 25.47
N GLU A 237 18.65 -10.87 26.79
CA GLU A 237 18.07 -11.93 27.63
C GLU A 237 16.54 -12.01 27.49
N PRO A 238 15.93 -13.21 27.56
CA PRO A 238 14.48 -13.39 27.51
C PRO A 238 13.67 -12.47 28.45
N ASP A 239 14.20 -12.19 29.65
CA ASP A 239 13.53 -11.36 30.65
C ASP A 239 13.36 -9.89 30.19
N HIS A 240 14.21 -9.40 29.29
CA HIS A 240 14.03 -8.06 28.69
C HIS A 240 12.72 -7.97 27.91
N PHE A 241 12.43 -8.99 27.11
CA PHE A 241 11.21 -9.07 26.32
C PHE A 241 9.97 -9.28 27.19
N VAL A 242 10.08 -10.13 28.22
CA VAL A 242 9.02 -10.34 29.21
C VAL A 242 8.64 -9.04 29.91
N LYS A 243 9.64 -8.25 30.33
CA LYS A 243 9.40 -6.93 30.93
C LYS A 243 8.63 -6.03 29.97
N LYS A 244 9.05 -5.96 28.70
CA LYS A 244 8.34 -5.19 27.68
C LYS A 244 6.89 -5.66 27.55
N LEU A 245 6.61 -6.96 27.45
CA LEU A 245 5.22 -7.42 27.38
C LEU A 245 4.41 -7.08 28.65
N ASN A 246 5.01 -7.15 29.84
CA ASN A 246 4.32 -6.83 31.09
C ASN A 246 3.91 -5.35 31.16
N ASP A 247 4.79 -4.47 30.68
CA ASP A 247 4.54 -3.04 30.56
C ASP A 247 3.32 -2.73 29.65
N LEU A 248 2.99 -3.59 28.67
CA LEU A 248 1.79 -3.46 27.80
C LEU A 248 0.52 -3.57 28.62
N TYR A 249 0.45 -4.59 29.46
CA TYR A 249 -0.76 -4.87 30.22
C TYR A 249 -0.97 -3.88 31.36
N ILE A 250 0.10 -3.37 31.97
CA ILE A 250 -0.01 -2.43 33.09
C ILE A 250 -0.47 -1.05 32.61
N TYR A 251 0.10 -0.57 31.50
CA TYR A 251 -0.12 0.81 31.07
C TYR A 251 -1.09 0.95 29.89
N GLY A 252 -1.54 -0.17 29.28
CA GLY A 252 -2.54 -0.19 28.20
C GLY A 252 -2.08 0.40 26.86
N ASP A 253 -1.03 1.23 26.87
CA ASP A 253 -0.50 1.98 25.74
C ASP A 253 0.95 1.57 25.43
N ILE A 254 1.24 0.29 25.17
CA ILE A 254 2.62 -0.06 24.78
C ILE A 254 3.03 0.42 23.40
N ALA A 255 2.07 0.80 22.56
CA ALA A 255 2.35 1.59 21.38
C ALA A 255 2.97 2.97 21.71
N GLN A 256 2.85 3.43 22.97
CA GLN A 256 3.46 4.66 23.49
C GLN A 256 4.46 4.43 24.63
N TYR A 257 5.06 3.24 24.77
CA TYR A 257 6.24 3.10 25.64
C TYR A 257 7.47 3.88 25.15
N ASN A 258 7.30 4.73 24.14
CA ASN A 258 8.06 5.95 23.99
C ASN A 258 7.35 7.13 24.66
N LYS A 259 7.20 7.11 26.00
CA LYS A 259 7.15 8.35 26.79
C LYS A 259 8.55 8.97 26.80
N TRP A 260 9.05 9.32 25.63
CA TRP A 260 10.04 10.37 25.51
C TRP A 260 9.21 11.65 25.49
N SER A 261 9.44 12.54 26.44
CA SER A 261 8.73 13.79 26.64
C SER A 261 8.40 14.49 25.30
N ASP A 262 7.24 15.15 25.22
CA ASP A 262 6.79 16.00 24.09
C ASP A 262 7.80 17.09 23.63
N GLY A 263 8.97 17.18 24.26
CA GLY A 263 10.10 17.99 23.83
C GLY A 263 10.72 17.46 22.53
N HIS A 264 10.72 18.33 21.51
CA HIS A 264 11.36 18.16 20.22
C HIS A 264 12.74 17.45 20.28
N LEU A 265 12.75 16.14 20.04
CA LEU A 265 13.97 15.33 19.83
C LEU A 265 14.47 15.35 18.38
N LEU A 266 13.65 15.84 17.46
CA LEU A 266 14.07 16.03 16.08
C LEU A 266 15.16 17.10 16.09
N GLN A 267 16.38 16.71 15.76
CA GLN A 267 17.53 17.60 15.77
C GLN A 267 17.27 18.73 14.77
N LYS A 268 17.54 19.97 15.22
CA LYS A 268 17.47 21.14 14.35
C LYS A 268 18.56 20.97 13.29
N ASN A 269 18.16 20.85 12.02
CA ASN A 269 19.01 20.74 10.82
C ASN A 269 19.54 19.35 10.40
N ASP A 270 18.99 18.23 10.88
CA ASP A 270 19.29 16.91 10.30
C ASP A 270 18.03 16.13 9.90
N PHE A 271 17.54 16.43 8.69
CA PHE A 271 16.30 15.85 8.16
C PHE A 271 16.37 14.33 8.02
N TYR A 272 17.50 13.77 7.57
CA TYR A 272 17.62 12.33 7.34
C TYR A 272 17.79 11.54 8.63
N GLN A 273 18.53 12.08 9.61
CA GLN A 273 18.57 11.48 10.95
C GLN A 273 17.22 11.54 11.64
N ASN A 274 16.46 12.63 11.45
CA ASN A 274 15.11 12.75 11.98
C ASN A 274 14.17 11.67 11.39
N ALA A 275 14.27 11.40 10.09
CA ALA A 275 13.51 10.31 9.47
C ALA A 275 13.93 8.94 10.05
N LEU A 276 15.24 8.70 10.19
CA LEU A 276 15.77 7.45 10.74
C LEU A 276 15.31 7.21 12.19
N GLU A 277 15.41 8.24 13.03
CA GLU A 277 14.97 8.20 14.42
C GLU A 277 13.46 7.99 14.53
N LEU A 278 12.66 8.59 13.65
CA LEU A 278 11.22 8.37 13.59
C LEU A 278 10.89 6.90 13.27
N HIS A 279 11.51 6.33 12.25
CA HIS A 279 11.33 4.91 11.87
C HIS A 279 11.78 3.95 12.97
N ARG A 280 12.91 4.22 13.61
CA ARG A 280 13.42 3.42 14.73
C ARG A 280 12.49 3.51 15.95
N ARG A 281 12.00 4.71 16.26
CA ARG A 281 11.12 4.97 17.40
C ARG A 281 9.81 4.20 17.28
N TYR A 282 9.18 4.24 16.12
CA TYR A 282 7.88 3.62 15.92
C TYR A 282 7.97 2.16 15.44
N ASN A 283 9.17 1.67 15.09
CA ASN A 283 9.37 0.35 14.48
C ASN A 283 8.43 0.16 13.28
N GLY A 284 8.67 0.97 12.25
CA GLY A 284 7.75 1.15 11.13
C GLY A 284 6.68 2.23 11.38
N MET A 285 5.84 2.45 10.38
CA MET A 285 4.96 3.64 10.31
C MET A 285 3.47 3.34 10.44
N ILE A 286 3.07 2.06 10.42
CA ILE A 286 1.67 1.63 10.53
C ILE A 286 1.52 0.52 11.57
N THR A 287 0.30 0.31 12.05
CA THR A 287 -0.08 -0.76 12.98
C THR A 287 -1.53 -1.19 12.75
N ILE A 288 -1.91 -2.37 13.25
CA ILE A 288 -3.32 -2.76 13.32
C ILE A 288 -3.92 -2.11 14.57
N GLU A 289 -5.13 -1.56 14.44
CA GLU A 289 -5.89 -1.00 15.55
C GLU A 289 -7.27 -1.66 15.64
N LEU A 290 -7.73 -1.92 16.87
CA LEU A 290 -9.09 -2.38 17.13
C LEU A 290 -10.09 -1.23 16.94
N LYS A 291 -11.16 -1.45 16.19
CA LYS A 291 -12.26 -0.48 16.01
C LYS A 291 -13.21 -0.40 17.20
N PHE A 292 -12.92 -1.12 18.27
CA PHE A 292 -13.68 -1.17 19.50
C PHE A 292 -12.72 -1.22 20.69
N SER A 293 -13.16 -0.69 21.82
CA SER A 293 -12.41 -0.74 23.07
C SER A 293 -12.95 -1.89 23.92
N PRO A 294 -12.25 -3.03 24.03
CA PRO A 294 -12.67 -4.10 24.94
C PRO A 294 -12.62 -3.57 26.38
N ARG A 295 -13.70 -3.75 27.16
CA ARG A 295 -13.75 -3.26 28.55
C ARG A 295 -13.00 -4.17 29.51
N SER A 296 -12.78 -5.42 29.09
CA SER A 296 -12.06 -6.44 29.83
C SER A 296 -11.52 -7.49 28.86
N LEU A 297 -10.57 -8.29 29.34
CA LEU A 297 -10.11 -9.48 28.61
C LEU A 297 -11.27 -10.47 28.40
N GLU A 298 -12.28 -10.50 29.28
CA GLU A 298 -13.48 -11.34 29.13
C GLU A 298 -14.32 -10.94 27.89
N ASP A 299 -14.40 -9.66 27.55
CA ASP A 299 -15.08 -9.21 26.32
C ASP A 299 -14.36 -9.75 25.06
N LEU A 300 -13.02 -9.81 25.07
CA LEU A 300 -12.22 -10.38 23.97
C LEU A 300 -12.35 -11.90 23.89
N PHE A 301 -12.39 -12.57 25.04
CA PHE A 301 -12.66 -14.01 25.12
C PHE A 301 -14.01 -14.34 24.48
N LYS A 302 -15.06 -13.56 24.79
CA LYS A 302 -16.38 -13.74 24.19
C LYS A 302 -16.38 -13.50 22.69
N ILE A 303 -15.70 -12.46 22.20
CA ILE A 303 -15.56 -12.18 20.77
C ILE A 303 -14.91 -13.38 20.05
N TYR A 304 -13.82 -13.90 20.60
CA TYR A 304 -13.14 -15.06 20.02
C TYR A 304 -13.98 -16.33 20.10
N GLU A 305 -14.54 -16.67 21.26
CA GLU A 305 -15.40 -17.85 21.39
C GLU A 305 -16.59 -17.76 20.44
N SER A 306 -17.23 -16.60 20.33
CA SER A 306 -18.31 -16.36 19.37
C SER A 306 -17.85 -16.49 17.92
N SER A 307 -16.57 -16.18 17.62
CA SER A 307 -15.98 -16.38 16.30
C SER A 307 -15.69 -17.85 15.97
N TYR A 308 -15.90 -18.79 16.91
CA TYR A 308 -15.79 -20.23 16.64
C TYR A 308 -17.03 -21.02 17.06
N LYS A 309 -17.95 -20.42 17.82
CA LYS A 309 -19.28 -21.00 18.10
C LYS A 309 -20.07 -21.11 16.78
N LYS A 310 -20.53 -22.34 16.51
CA LYS A 310 -21.29 -22.69 15.30
C LYS A 310 -22.49 -21.76 15.05
N ASP A 311 -23.11 -21.22 16.09
CA ASP A 311 -24.35 -20.45 15.93
C ASP A 311 -24.11 -18.98 15.54
N GLU A 312 -23.18 -18.24 16.17
CA GLU A 312 -23.03 -16.80 15.91
C GLU A 312 -22.16 -16.49 14.68
N LEU A 313 -20.98 -17.12 14.56
CA LEU A 313 -20.19 -17.00 13.34
C LEU A 313 -20.86 -17.76 12.18
N GLY A 314 -21.51 -18.89 12.46
CA GLY A 314 -22.34 -19.56 11.46
C GLY A 314 -23.44 -18.64 10.95
N GLN A 315 -24.09 -17.86 11.81
CA GLN A 315 -25.04 -16.81 11.38
C GLN A 315 -24.37 -15.72 10.53
N LEU A 316 -23.19 -15.22 10.91
CA LEU A 316 -22.46 -14.25 10.08
C LEU A 316 -22.09 -14.84 8.72
N ARG A 317 -21.55 -16.06 8.68
CA ARG A 317 -21.22 -16.78 7.44
C ARG A 317 -22.47 -17.09 6.63
N GLN A 318 -23.59 -17.43 7.28
CA GLN A 318 -24.89 -17.66 6.64
C GLN A 318 -25.42 -16.36 6.04
N MET A 319 -25.35 -15.23 6.76
CA MET A 319 -25.70 -13.92 6.20
C MET A 319 -24.87 -13.59 4.95
N LEU A 320 -23.58 -13.96 4.94
CA LEU A 320 -22.70 -13.81 3.78
C LEU A 320 -22.94 -14.87 2.68
N ILE A 321 -23.54 -16.02 3.03
CA ILE A 321 -24.05 -17.00 2.07
C ILE A 321 -25.29 -16.42 1.38
N ASP A 322 -26.23 -15.90 2.16
CA ASP A 322 -27.51 -15.39 1.70
C ASP A 322 -27.34 -14.11 0.87
N ASP A 323 -26.40 -13.24 1.25
CA ASP A 323 -26.07 -12.03 0.51
C ASP A 323 -24.56 -11.74 0.51
N PRO A 324 -23.83 -12.15 -0.55
CA PRO A 324 -22.41 -11.87 -0.71
C PRO A 324 -22.07 -10.37 -0.70
N ASN A 325 -23.02 -9.48 -0.99
CA ASN A 325 -22.78 -8.03 -0.99
C ASN A 325 -22.60 -7.47 0.42
N LYS A 326 -23.12 -8.14 1.46
CA LYS A 326 -22.95 -7.75 2.86
C LYS A 326 -21.51 -7.84 3.35
N LEU A 327 -20.67 -8.61 2.67
CA LEU A 327 -19.26 -8.77 3.06
C LEU A 327 -18.56 -7.41 3.16
N ARG A 328 -18.71 -6.55 2.15
CA ARG A 328 -18.15 -5.19 2.13
C ARG A 328 -18.87 -4.22 3.06
N GLU A 329 -20.00 -4.58 3.65
CA GLU A 329 -20.75 -3.69 4.54
C GLU A 329 -20.39 -3.92 6.00
N ILE A 330 -20.17 -5.17 6.37
CA ILE A 330 -20.04 -5.57 7.76
C ILE A 330 -18.61 -5.89 8.17
N THR A 331 -17.66 -5.97 7.22
CA THR A 331 -16.25 -6.30 7.48
C THR A 331 -15.33 -5.14 7.08
N PHE A 332 -14.10 -5.17 7.57
CA PHE A 332 -13.08 -4.17 7.21
C PHE A 332 -12.73 -4.16 5.71
N GLN A 333 -13.09 -5.22 4.95
CA GLN A 333 -12.95 -5.28 3.50
C GLN A 333 -13.57 -4.05 2.81
N LYS A 334 -14.55 -3.38 3.42
CA LYS A 334 -15.09 -2.10 2.93
C LYS A 334 -13.99 -1.10 2.54
N ASN A 335 -12.89 -1.10 3.27
CA ASN A 335 -11.85 -0.08 3.20
C ASN A 335 -10.42 -0.65 3.11
N TYR A 336 -10.29 -1.97 3.12
CA TYR A 336 -9.01 -2.66 3.16
C TYR A 336 -8.45 -2.89 1.76
N ALA A 337 -7.42 -2.15 1.40
CA ALA A 337 -6.72 -2.24 0.12
C ALA A 337 -5.29 -2.76 0.30
N ALA A 338 -4.62 -3.12 -0.79
CA ALA A 338 -3.21 -3.48 -0.77
C ALA A 338 -2.36 -2.51 -1.59
N ILE A 339 -1.13 -2.26 -1.15
CA ILE A 339 -0.07 -1.72 -1.98
C ILE A 339 0.96 -2.81 -2.26
N ILE A 340 1.22 -3.06 -3.54
CA ILE A 340 2.04 -4.18 -3.99
C ILE A 340 3.21 -3.68 -4.82
N THR A 341 4.41 -4.10 -4.43
CA THR A 341 5.65 -3.86 -5.18
C THR A 341 6.48 -5.14 -5.24
N ASN A 342 7.40 -5.22 -6.21
CA ASN A 342 8.50 -6.17 -6.17
C ASN A 342 9.88 -5.52 -5.91
N GLY A 343 9.91 -4.22 -5.64
CA GLY A 343 11.11 -3.46 -5.31
C GLY A 343 12.08 -3.27 -6.48
N THR A 344 11.60 -3.38 -7.72
CA THR A 344 12.45 -3.28 -8.92
C THR A 344 12.67 -1.86 -9.41
N ALA A 345 11.87 -0.89 -8.97
CA ALA A 345 12.00 0.52 -9.35
C ALA A 345 11.67 1.47 -8.18
N ILE A 346 12.19 1.20 -6.97
CA ILE A 346 11.90 2.02 -5.78
C ILE A 346 12.43 3.45 -5.96
N LEU A 347 11.52 4.42 -6.05
CA LEU A 347 11.86 5.85 -6.20
C LEU A 347 12.91 6.07 -7.32
N GLY A 348 13.92 6.92 -7.08
CA GLY A 348 15.11 7.06 -7.91
C GLY A 348 16.25 6.09 -7.56
N LEU A 349 16.02 5.10 -6.68
CA LEU A 349 17.05 4.15 -6.22
C LEU A 349 17.15 2.92 -7.13
N GLY A 350 16.12 2.67 -7.94
CA GLY A 350 16.05 1.55 -8.86
C GLY A 350 15.78 0.23 -8.14
N ASN A 351 16.42 -0.84 -8.59
CA ASN A 351 16.19 -2.18 -8.04
C ASN A 351 17.01 -2.39 -6.76
N ILE A 352 16.41 -2.07 -5.62
CA ILE A 352 16.98 -2.31 -4.29
C ILE A 352 16.40 -3.57 -3.62
N GLY A 353 15.44 -4.22 -4.29
CA GLY A 353 14.76 -5.40 -3.78
C GLY A 353 13.56 -5.08 -2.87
N PRO A 354 12.68 -6.08 -2.65
CA PRO A 354 11.39 -5.88 -1.98
C PRO A 354 11.52 -5.48 -0.52
N ALA A 355 12.45 -6.07 0.24
CA ALA A 355 12.61 -5.78 1.66
C ALA A 355 13.07 -4.33 1.90
N ALA A 356 14.08 -3.87 1.17
CA ALA A 356 14.57 -2.49 1.25
C ALA A 356 13.56 -1.46 0.71
N GLY A 357 12.62 -1.88 -0.16
CA GLY A 357 11.50 -1.05 -0.63
C GLY A 357 10.32 -0.95 0.33
N SER A 358 10.23 -1.81 1.34
CA SER A 358 9.09 -1.84 2.28
C SER A 358 8.83 -0.52 3.03
N PRO A 359 9.82 0.31 3.41
CA PRO A 359 9.54 1.61 4.02
C PRO A 359 8.71 2.53 3.13
N VAL A 360 8.93 2.51 1.81
CA VAL A 360 8.15 3.33 0.86
C VAL A 360 6.69 2.87 0.85
N MET A 361 6.45 1.56 0.89
CA MET A 361 5.11 1.00 0.93
C MET A 361 4.38 1.39 2.22
N GLU A 362 5.06 1.37 3.36
CA GLU A 362 4.48 1.88 4.63
C GLU A 362 4.20 3.38 4.58
N GLY A 363 5.11 4.18 4.04
CA GLY A 363 4.92 5.63 3.88
C GLY A 363 3.72 5.95 2.98
N LYS A 364 3.53 5.18 1.90
CA LYS A 364 2.34 5.25 1.05
C LYS A 364 1.08 4.83 1.81
N SER A 365 1.14 3.79 2.65
CA SER A 365 0.00 3.43 3.51
C SER A 365 -0.39 4.56 4.45
N VAL A 366 0.58 5.29 5.03
CA VAL A 366 0.29 6.49 5.83
C VAL A 366 -0.37 7.57 4.98
N LEU A 367 0.13 7.82 3.76
CA LEU A 367 -0.38 8.83 2.85
C LEU A 367 -1.82 8.53 2.38
N PHE A 368 -2.11 7.28 2.01
CA PHE A 368 -3.45 6.82 1.65
C PHE A 368 -4.44 6.92 2.82
N ASN A 369 -3.98 6.65 4.05
CA ASN A 369 -4.83 6.84 5.23
C ASN A 369 -5.09 8.33 5.49
N ALA A 370 -4.04 9.15 5.51
CA ALA A 370 -4.13 10.57 5.82
C ALA A 370 -4.94 11.38 4.79
N LEU A 371 -4.86 11.03 3.50
CA LEU A 371 -5.51 11.77 2.41
C LEU A 371 -6.70 11.07 1.79
N GLY A 372 -6.82 9.75 1.93
CA GLY A 372 -7.92 8.97 1.34
C GLY A 372 -8.79 8.26 2.37
N GLY A 373 -8.36 8.21 3.64
CA GLY A 373 -9.02 7.40 4.65
C GLY A 373 -9.02 5.90 4.30
N ILE A 374 -8.00 5.41 3.59
CA ILE A 374 -7.90 4.03 3.10
C ILE A 374 -6.92 3.22 3.97
N ASP A 375 -7.33 2.02 4.34
CA ASP A 375 -6.50 1.09 5.10
C ASP A 375 -5.67 0.25 4.13
N LEU A 376 -4.41 0.63 3.91
CA LEU A 376 -3.57 0.05 2.87
C LEU A 376 -2.52 -0.90 3.46
N MET A 377 -2.63 -2.19 3.14
CA MET A 377 -1.67 -3.23 3.54
C MET A 377 -0.45 -3.22 2.62
N PRO A 378 0.78 -3.06 3.15
CA PRO A 378 2.00 -3.19 2.35
C PRO A 378 2.29 -4.66 2.03
N ILE A 379 2.63 -4.94 0.77
CA ILE A 379 2.99 -6.28 0.29
C ILE A 379 4.15 -6.16 -0.70
N CYS A 380 5.36 -6.43 -0.21
CA CYS A 380 6.57 -6.49 -1.02
C CYS A 380 6.85 -7.94 -1.43
N LEU A 381 6.71 -8.25 -2.72
CA LEU A 381 6.87 -9.59 -3.29
C LEU A 381 8.27 -9.75 -3.88
N LYS A 382 8.95 -10.89 -3.68
CA LYS A 382 10.29 -11.10 -4.26
C LYS A 382 10.30 -11.63 -5.69
N GLU A 383 9.12 -11.93 -6.23
CA GLU A 383 8.94 -12.44 -7.59
C GLU A 383 9.26 -11.37 -8.64
N LYS A 384 10.05 -11.79 -9.64
CA LYS A 384 10.50 -10.94 -10.74
C LYS A 384 9.84 -11.32 -12.06
N ASP A 385 9.35 -12.55 -12.18
CA ASP A 385 8.62 -12.99 -13.35
C ASP A 385 7.20 -12.35 -13.38
N PRO A 386 6.86 -11.59 -14.44
CA PRO A 386 5.56 -10.92 -14.53
C PRO A 386 4.35 -11.84 -14.37
N GLN A 387 4.37 -13.03 -15.00
CA GLN A 387 3.24 -13.95 -14.99
C GLN A 387 3.03 -14.57 -13.61
N LYS A 388 4.11 -15.00 -12.95
CA LYS A 388 4.06 -15.49 -11.57
C LYS A 388 3.64 -14.39 -10.60
N LEU A 389 4.11 -13.16 -10.80
CA LEU A 389 3.70 -12.03 -9.96
C LEU A 389 2.19 -11.78 -10.08
N VAL A 390 1.65 -11.73 -11.31
CA VAL A 390 0.21 -11.59 -11.54
C VAL A 390 -0.57 -12.75 -10.91
N LYS A 391 -0.07 -14.00 -11.04
CA LYS A 391 -0.67 -15.16 -10.37
C LYS A 391 -0.75 -14.96 -8.85
N ILE A 392 0.34 -14.52 -8.21
CA ILE A 392 0.37 -14.26 -6.76
C ILE A 392 -0.63 -13.16 -6.38
N ILE A 393 -0.64 -12.04 -7.11
CA ILE A 393 -1.58 -10.93 -6.89
C ILE A 393 -3.02 -11.44 -6.96
N ARG A 394 -3.36 -12.25 -7.96
CA ARG A 394 -4.69 -12.86 -8.12
C ARG A 394 -5.03 -13.86 -7.02
N CYS A 395 -4.03 -14.56 -6.48
CA CYS A 395 -4.23 -15.46 -5.34
C CYS A 395 -4.62 -14.71 -4.07
N ILE A 396 -4.00 -13.56 -3.78
CA ILE A 396 -4.19 -12.81 -2.53
C ILE A 396 -5.28 -11.73 -2.60
N ALA A 397 -5.71 -11.36 -3.81
CA ALA A 397 -6.73 -10.34 -4.07
C ALA A 397 -8.11 -10.50 -3.39
N PRO A 398 -8.65 -11.72 -3.11
CA PRO A 398 -10.03 -11.89 -2.66
C PRO A 398 -10.47 -11.05 -1.46
N ILE A 399 -9.54 -10.66 -0.58
CA ILE A 399 -9.85 -9.86 0.61
C ILE A 399 -9.86 -8.35 0.34
N PHE A 400 -9.21 -7.86 -0.71
CA PHE A 400 -9.00 -6.43 -0.90
C PHE A 400 -10.17 -5.72 -1.60
N SER A 401 -10.44 -4.47 -1.20
CA SER A 401 -11.36 -3.58 -1.90
C SER A 401 -10.77 -3.04 -3.20
N ALA A 402 -9.45 -2.82 -3.22
CA ALA A 402 -8.66 -2.29 -4.33
C ALA A 402 -7.16 -2.65 -4.17
N ILE A 403 -6.38 -2.51 -5.24
CA ILE A 403 -4.94 -2.78 -5.26
C ILE A 403 -4.19 -1.61 -5.91
N ASN A 404 -3.20 -1.07 -5.22
CA ASN A 404 -2.24 -0.11 -5.76
C ASN A 404 -0.95 -0.84 -6.13
N LEU A 405 -0.56 -0.83 -7.40
CA LEU A 405 0.77 -1.29 -7.80
C LEU A 405 1.76 -0.12 -7.70
N GLU A 406 2.95 -0.38 -7.19
CA GLU A 406 3.94 0.66 -6.89
C GLU A 406 5.35 0.20 -7.25
N ASP A 407 6.16 1.10 -7.79
CA ASP A 407 7.60 0.94 -7.98
C ASP A 407 7.97 -0.35 -8.75
N LEU A 408 7.18 -0.68 -9.79
CA LEU A 408 7.47 -1.79 -10.72
C LEU A 408 8.21 -1.26 -11.95
N ARG A 409 9.30 -1.93 -12.32
CA ARG A 409 10.14 -1.50 -13.44
C ARG A 409 9.44 -1.72 -14.80
N ALA A 410 9.54 -0.74 -15.69
CA ALA A 410 9.18 -0.90 -17.10
C ALA A 410 10.25 -1.70 -17.87
N PRO A 411 9.89 -2.52 -18.88
CA PRO A 411 8.54 -2.72 -19.42
C PRO A 411 7.69 -3.75 -18.64
N ASP A 412 8.26 -4.43 -17.65
CA ASP A 412 7.60 -5.53 -16.93
C ASP A 412 6.29 -5.09 -16.24
N CYS A 413 6.20 -3.83 -15.80
CA CYS A 413 5.01 -3.26 -15.15
C CYS A 413 3.74 -3.25 -16.03
N PHE A 414 3.88 -3.12 -17.35
CA PHE A 414 2.73 -2.99 -18.27
C PHE A 414 1.90 -4.28 -18.37
N PRO A 415 2.49 -5.45 -18.71
CA PRO A 415 1.70 -6.68 -18.76
C PRO A 415 1.20 -7.10 -17.36
N ILE A 416 1.92 -6.76 -16.29
CA ILE A 416 1.46 -7.02 -14.92
C ILE A 416 0.14 -6.28 -14.64
N GLU A 417 0.09 -4.98 -14.94
CA GLU A 417 -1.11 -4.17 -14.73
C GLU A 417 -2.26 -4.64 -15.63
N GLU A 418 -2.00 -4.82 -16.93
CA GLU A 418 -3.02 -5.22 -17.90
C GLU A 418 -3.66 -6.57 -17.55
N GLU A 419 -2.86 -7.59 -17.27
CA GLU A 419 -3.38 -8.91 -16.92
C GLU A 419 -4.11 -8.88 -15.56
N ALA A 420 -3.60 -8.13 -14.58
CA ALA A 420 -4.23 -8.04 -13.27
C ALA A 420 -5.60 -7.31 -13.34
N VAL A 421 -5.70 -6.18 -14.05
CA VAL A 421 -6.97 -5.45 -14.22
C VAL A 421 -8.03 -6.36 -14.88
N HIS A 422 -7.68 -7.04 -15.97
CA HIS A 422 -8.63 -7.88 -16.71
C HIS A 422 -9.21 -9.04 -15.88
N ASN A 423 -8.45 -9.58 -14.93
CA ASN A 423 -8.82 -10.81 -14.22
C ASN A 423 -9.37 -10.61 -12.79
N LEU A 424 -9.16 -9.44 -12.18
CA LEU A 424 -9.47 -9.22 -10.76
C LEU A 424 -10.86 -8.63 -10.49
N HIS A 425 -11.37 -7.78 -11.38
CA HIS A 425 -12.66 -7.08 -11.24
C HIS A 425 -12.82 -6.31 -9.90
N ILE A 426 -11.71 -5.77 -9.39
CA ILE A 426 -11.63 -4.75 -8.34
C ILE A 426 -10.77 -3.59 -8.85
N PRO A 427 -10.90 -2.37 -8.31
CA PRO A 427 -10.08 -1.23 -8.70
C PRO A 427 -8.60 -1.57 -8.52
N LEU A 428 -7.84 -1.49 -9.60
CA LEU A 428 -6.40 -1.66 -9.60
C LEU A 428 -5.76 -0.56 -10.45
N MET A 429 -4.67 0.02 -9.96
CA MET A 429 -3.93 1.05 -10.68
C MET A 429 -2.45 1.02 -10.29
N HIS A 430 -1.57 1.25 -11.25
CA HIS A 430 -0.15 1.54 -11.00
C HIS A 430 0.09 3.04 -10.79
N ASP A 431 0.52 3.45 -9.59
CA ASP A 431 0.61 4.88 -9.24
C ASP A 431 1.64 5.64 -10.08
N ASP A 432 2.84 5.09 -10.29
CA ASP A 432 3.89 5.79 -11.05
C ASP A 432 3.51 6.04 -12.51
N GLN A 433 2.56 5.26 -13.02
CA GLN A 433 2.01 5.43 -14.36
C GLN A 433 0.89 6.48 -14.32
N HIS A 434 -0.20 6.15 -13.65
CA HIS A 434 -1.45 6.89 -13.81
C HIS A 434 -1.56 8.09 -12.87
N GLY A 435 -0.94 8.06 -11.69
CA GLY A 435 -0.92 9.19 -10.75
C GLY A 435 -0.23 10.41 -11.38
N THR A 436 0.97 10.21 -11.91
CA THR A 436 1.73 11.23 -12.65
C THR A 436 0.96 11.75 -13.87
N ALA A 437 0.32 10.85 -14.62
CA ALA A 437 -0.46 11.20 -15.80
C ALA A 437 -1.67 12.09 -15.46
N VAL A 438 -2.45 11.73 -14.44
CA VAL A 438 -3.65 12.48 -14.02
C VAL A 438 -3.30 13.90 -13.58
N VAL A 439 -2.25 14.06 -12.78
CA VAL A 439 -1.84 15.39 -12.31
C VAL A 439 -1.23 16.22 -13.46
N SER A 440 -0.50 15.57 -14.38
CA SER A 440 -0.02 16.22 -15.61
C SER A 440 -1.17 16.71 -16.48
N LEU A 441 -2.23 15.91 -16.66
CA LEU A 441 -3.43 16.32 -17.38
C LEU A 441 -4.13 17.48 -16.65
N ALA A 442 -4.23 17.46 -15.32
CA ALA A 442 -4.80 18.57 -14.55
C ALA A 442 -4.05 19.89 -14.80
N ALA A 443 -2.71 19.82 -14.84
CA ALA A 443 -1.85 20.95 -15.17
C ALA A 443 -2.08 21.45 -16.60
N VAL A 444 -2.21 20.54 -17.58
CA VAL A 444 -2.50 20.87 -18.98
C VAL A 444 -3.88 21.50 -19.15
N ILE A 445 -4.91 21.03 -18.43
CA ILE A 445 -6.26 21.63 -18.44
C ILE A 445 -6.19 23.10 -18.01
N ASN A 446 -5.44 23.40 -16.95
CA ASN A 446 -5.29 24.77 -16.46
C ASN A 446 -4.40 25.64 -17.38
N TYR A 447 -3.40 25.06 -18.04
CA TYR A 447 -2.67 25.73 -19.14
C TYR A 447 -3.59 26.10 -20.32
N ILE A 448 -4.50 25.21 -20.70
CA ILE A 448 -5.50 25.46 -21.75
C ILE A 448 -6.41 26.64 -21.34
N LYS A 449 -6.88 26.68 -20.10
CA LYS A 449 -7.68 27.82 -19.59
C LYS A 449 -6.93 29.15 -19.68
N LEU A 450 -5.66 29.18 -19.29
CA LEU A 450 -4.83 30.39 -19.31
C LEU A 450 -4.52 30.88 -20.73
N THR A 451 -4.24 29.96 -21.65
CA THR A 451 -3.84 30.30 -23.01
C THR A 451 -4.99 30.40 -23.99
N LYS A 452 -6.17 29.87 -23.64
CA LYS A 452 -7.36 29.73 -24.50
C LYS A 452 -7.06 28.99 -25.81
N LYS A 453 -6.00 28.18 -25.86
CA LYS A 453 -5.66 27.33 -27.00
C LYS A 453 -6.67 26.17 -27.11
N ASN A 454 -6.95 25.73 -28.33
CA ASN A 454 -7.73 24.51 -28.53
C ASN A 454 -6.82 23.29 -28.31
N ILE A 455 -7.31 22.30 -27.57
CA ILE A 455 -6.55 21.08 -27.29
C ILE A 455 -6.08 20.35 -28.56
N LYS A 456 -6.90 20.36 -29.62
CA LYS A 456 -6.60 19.67 -30.87
C LYS A 456 -5.39 20.27 -31.62
N ASP A 457 -5.08 21.54 -31.34
CA ASP A 457 -3.98 22.26 -31.97
C ASP A 457 -2.68 22.15 -31.17
N LEU A 458 -2.72 21.58 -29.96
CA LEU A 458 -1.55 21.45 -29.11
C LEU A 458 -0.60 20.39 -29.64
N LYS A 459 0.69 20.76 -29.70
CA LYS A 459 1.77 19.84 -30.06
C LYS A 459 2.60 19.49 -28.85
N LEU A 460 2.62 18.21 -28.51
CA LEU A 460 3.30 17.68 -27.34
C LEU A 460 4.58 16.94 -27.72
N VAL A 461 5.63 17.13 -26.93
CA VAL A 461 6.78 16.25 -26.87
C VAL A 461 6.92 15.65 -25.48
N ILE A 462 7.13 14.34 -25.40
CA ILE A 462 7.42 13.60 -24.17
C ILE A 462 8.85 13.07 -24.26
N ASN A 463 9.70 13.43 -23.30
CA ASN A 463 11.04 12.88 -23.15
C ASN A 463 11.03 11.80 -22.06
N GLY A 464 11.12 10.54 -22.47
CA GLY A 464 11.04 9.36 -21.60
C GLY A 464 9.92 8.42 -22.04
N ALA A 465 10.28 7.22 -22.47
CA ALA A 465 9.35 6.15 -22.87
C ALA A 465 9.23 5.03 -21.81
N GLY A 466 9.38 5.40 -20.53
CA GLY A 466 9.13 4.52 -19.38
C GLY A 466 7.66 4.57 -18.93
N ALA A 467 7.36 3.96 -17.78
CA ALA A 467 5.99 3.79 -17.26
C ALA A 467 5.19 5.12 -17.26
N ALA A 468 5.71 6.16 -16.62
CA ALA A 468 5.06 7.47 -16.55
C ALA A 468 4.84 8.10 -17.93
N GLY A 469 5.85 8.05 -18.81
CA GLY A 469 5.78 8.68 -20.15
C GLY A 469 4.75 8.01 -21.05
N VAL A 470 4.67 6.68 -21.01
CA VAL A 470 3.65 5.91 -21.74
C VAL A 470 2.24 6.25 -21.23
N ALA A 471 2.05 6.31 -19.90
CA ALA A 471 0.76 6.63 -19.31
C ALA A 471 0.31 8.07 -19.58
N ILE A 472 1.23 9.04 -19.47
CA ILE A 472 0.98 10.45 -19.84
C ILE A 472 0.58 10.54 -21.31
N CYS A 473 1.31 9.85 -22.20
CA CYS A 473 1.01 9.81 -23.63
C CYS A 473 -0.42 9.29 -23.89
N LYS A 474 -0.76 8.12 -23.34
CA LYS A 474 -2.08 7.49 -23.53
C LYS A 474 -3.21 8.38 -22.97
N LEU A 475 -3.02 8.97 -21.78
CA LEU A 475 -4.04 9.82 -21.15
C LEU A 475 -4.26 11.14 -21.89
N LEU A 476 -3.19 11.85 -22.27
CA LEU A 476 -3.29 13.11 -23.02
C LEU A 476 -3.83 12.89 -24.43
N HIS A 477 -3.47 11.78 -25.07
CA HIS A 477 -4.04 11.37 -26.34
C HIS A 477 -5.54 11.10 -26.23
N GLY A 478 -5.96 10.30 -25.25
CA GLY A 478 -7.36 9.99 -24.97
C GLY A 478 -8.20 11.20 -24.57
N HIS A 479 -7.57 12.24 -23.99
CA HIS A 479 -8.24 13.51 -23.68
C HIS A 479 -8.41 14.42 -24.91
N GLY A 480 -7.51 14.32 -25.91
CA GLY A 480 -7.70 14.99 -27.21
C GLY A 480 -6.45 15.50 -27.92
N ILE A 481 -5.24 15.36 -27.36
CA ILE A 481 -3.99 15.81 -28.00
C ILE A 481 -3.56 14.77 -29.06
N GLN A 482 -3.59 15.14 -30.34
CA GLN A 482 -3.29 14.21 -31.44
C GLN A 482 -1.83 14.28 -31.92
N ASP A 483 -1.18 15.45 -31.89
CA ASP A 483 0.21 15.60 -32.33
C ASP A 483 1.19 15.40 -31.15
N ILE A 484 1.53 14.14 -30.90
CA ILE A 484 2.47 13.73 -29.85
C ILE A 484 3.74 13.13 -30.46
N ILE A 485 4.90 13.60 -30.02
CA ILE A 485 6.19 12.93 -30.22
C ILE A 485 6.69 12.38 -28.89
N ILE A 486 7.21 11.17 -28.88
CA ILE A 486 7.90 10.60 -27.72
C ILE A 486 9.36 10.27 -28.06
N CYS A 487 10.26 10.62 -27.14
CA CYS A 487 11.69 10.33 -27.23
C CYS A 487 12.09 9.32 -26.15
N ASP A 488 13.04 8.45 -26.49
CA ASP A 488 13.77 7.62 -25.52
C ASP A 488 15.27 7.89 -25.59
N THR A 489 16.06 7.05 -24.94
CA THR A 489 17.52 7.18 -24.88
C THR A 489 18.22 7.14 -26.24
N THR A 490 17.55 6.67 -27.30
CA THR A 490 18.12 6.60 -28.65
C THR A 490 17.52 7.66 -29.60
N GLY A 491 16.68 8.59 -29.11
CA GLY A 491 16.03 9.64 -29.90
C GLY A 491 14.53 9.44 -30.11
N ILE A 492 13.99 10.03 -31.19
CA ILE A 492 12.54 10.02 -31.48
C ILE A 492 12.06 8.60 -31.83
N ILE A 493 10.95 8.18 -31.20
CA ILE A 493 10.26 6.93 -31.53
C ILE A 493 9.37 7.15 -32.76
N TYR A 494 9.45 6.24 -33.71
CA TYR A 494 8.65 6.22 -34.95
C TYR A 494 8.43 4.79 -35.41
N GLU A 495 7.38 4.57 -36.20
CA GLU A 495 7.03 3.26 -36.72
C GLU A 495 8.15 2.69 -37.62
N GLY A 496 8.59 1.46 -37.35
CA GLY A 496 9.67 0.80 -38.07
C GLY A 496 11.08 1.23 -37.66
N ARG A 497 11.23 1.90 -36.51
CA ARG A 497 12.55 2.23 -35.95
C ARG A 497 13.36 0.95 -35.62
N PRO A 498 14.64 0.85 -36.05
CA PRO A 498 15.39 -0.40 -35.92
C PRO A 498 16.00 -0.64 -34.53
N GLN A 499 16.13 0.39 -33.69
CA GLN A 499 16.89 0.33 -32.44
C GLN A 499 15.99 0.50 -31.23
N ASN A 500 16.26 -0.26 -30.18
CA ASN A 500 15.68 -0.10 -28.84
C ASN A 500 14.14 -0.11 -28.82
N MET A 501 13.52 -0.89 -29.70
CA MET A 501 12.06 -1.06 -29.78
C MET A 501 11.60 -2.31 -29.03
N ASN A 502 10.38 -2.27 -28.53
CA ASN A 502 9.66 -3.39 -27.91
C ASN A 502 8.17 -3.25 -28.27
N GLU A 503 7.34 -4.22 -27.86
CA GLU A 503 5.91 -4.24 -28.17
C GLU A 503 5.20 -2.94 -27.74
N PHE A 504 5.45 -2.43 -26.54
CA PHE A 504 4.87 -1.18 -26.05
C PHE A 504 5.31 0.05 -26.85
N LYS A 505 6.58 0.13 -27.25
CA LYS A 505 7.06 1.22 -28.11
C LYS A 505 6.50 1.12 -29.52
N ASN A 506 6.26 -0.10 -30.02
CA ASN A 506 5.59 -0.32 -31.30
C ASN A 506 4.12 0.13 -31.22
N GLU A 507 3.42 -0.18 -30.14
CA GLU A 507 2.06 0.33 -29.87
C GLU A 507 2.06 1.86 -29.86
N LEU A 508 2.96 2.49 -29.09
CA LEU A 508 3.10 3.95 -29.06
C LEU A 508 3.35 4.53 -30.45
N ALA A 509 4.25 3.94 -31.23
CA ALA A 509 4.60 4.40 -32.57
C ALA A 509 3.45 4.28 -33.58
N SER A 510 2.43 3.46 -33.29
CA SER A 510 1.26 3.30 -34.17
C SER A 510 0.31 4.49 -34.12
N PHE A 511 0.22 5.19 -32.98
CA PHE A 511 -0.67 6.34 -32.80
C PHE A 511 0.06 7.67 -32.56
N THR A 512 1.33 7.66 -32.19
CA THR A 512 2.17 8.87 -32.05
C THR A 512 3.04 9.12 -33.29
N ASN A 513 3.55 10.34 -33.45
CA ASN A 513 4.50 10.71 -34.50
C ASN A 513 4.08 10.22 -35.91
N GLN A 514 2.85 10.50 -36.30
CA GLN A 514 2.27 10.08 -37.59
C GLN A 514 3.09 10.51 -38.81
N ASN A 515 3.87 11.58 -38.68
CA ASN A 515 4.77 12.09 -39.72
C ASN A 515 6.14 11.38 -39.76
N LYS A 516 6.37 10.37 -38.91
CA LYS A 516 7.61 9.60 -38.80
C LYS A 516 8.86 10.49 -38.69
N ILE A 517 8.74 11.58 -37.92
CA ILE A 517 9.83 12.51 -37.64
C ILE A 517 10.96 11.72 -36.97
N LYS A 518 12.19 11.94 -37.42
CA LYS A 518 13.41 11.28 -36.93
C LYS A 518 14.36 12.33 -36.37
N GLY A 519 15.25 11.92 -35.49
CA GLY A 519 16.26 12.80 -34.89
C GLY A 519 16.37 12.61 -33.39
N VAL A 520 16.92 13.62 -32.74
CA VAL A 520 17.14 13.66 -31.29
C VAL A 520 16.12 14.57 -30.61
N LEU A 521 16.19 14.69 -29.29
CA LEU A 521 15.25 15.51 -28.50
C LEU A 521 15.16 16.96 -29.01
N LYS A 522 16.29 17.56 -29.40
CA LYS A 522 16.33 18.92 -29.96
C LYS A 522 15.41 19.09 -31.17
N ASP A 523 15.34 18.06 -32.04
CA ASP A 523 14.50 18.07 -33.23
C ASP A 523 13.02 17.89 -32.87
N ALA A 524 12.74 17.09 -31.84
CA ALA A 524 11.39 16.82 -31.35
C ALA A 524 10.73 18.06 -30.70
N VAL A 525 11.51 18.86 -29.97
CA VAL A 525 11.03 20.03 -29.19
C VAL A 525 10.68 21.22 -30.09
N LYS A 526 11.32 21.34 -31.26
CA LYS A 526 11.15 22.50 -32.15
C LYS A 526 9.67 22.68 -32.55
N GLY A 527 9.14 23.87 -32.34
CA GLY A 527 7.76 24.23 -32.71
C GLY A 527 6.67 23.48 -31.94
N ARG A 528 6.96 23.01 -30.72
CA ARG A 528 6.01 22.36 -29.80
C ARG A 528 5.44 23.36 -28.80
N ASP A 529 4.26 23.06 -28.27
CA ASP A 529 3.59 23.86 -27.23
C ASP A 529 3.87 23.32 -25.83
N LEU A 530 3.96 22.00 -25.71
CA LEU A 530 4.09 21.28 -24.45
C LEU A 530 5.35 20.43 -24.47
N PHE A 531 6.12 20.47 -23.39
CA PHE A 531 7.17 19.51 -23.10
C PHE A 531 6.85 18.77 -21.81
N VAL A 532 6.94 17.44 -21.82
CA VAL A 532 6.92 16.62 -20.61
C VAL A 532 8.20 15.82 -20.51
N GLY A 533 8.99 16.06 -19.49
CA GLY A 533 10.16 15.27 -19.13
C GLY A 533 9.82 14.34 -17.97
N VAL A 534 10.07 13.05 -18.17
CA VAL A 534 10.04 11.99 -17.15
C VAL A 534 11.27 11.11 -17.30
N SER A 535 12.42 11.76 -17.41
CA SER A 535 13.68 11.18 -17.91
C SER A 535 14.86 11.49 -16.98
N THR A 536 15.95 12.04 -17.52
CA THR A 536 17.19 12.34 -16.81
C THR A 536 17.36 13.84 -16.62
N ALA A 537 17.98 14.19 -15.51
CA ALA A 537 18.38 15.56 -15.17
C ALA A 537 19.12 16.26 -16.32
N GLY A 538 18.82 17.55 -16.54
CA GLY A 538 19.54 18.40 -17.51
C GLY A 538 19.34 18.06 -19.00
N SER A 539 18.37 17.21 -19.33
CA SER A 539 18.13 16.81 -20.73
C SER A 539 17.47 17.89 -21.60
N LEU A 540 16.81 18.90 -21.00
CA LEU A 540 16.21 20.03 -21.72
C LEU A 540 17.08 21.27 -21.57
N THR A 541 17.41 21.96 -22.67
CA THR A 541 18.27 23.16 -22.64
C THR A 541 17.49 24.45 -22.93
N LYS A 542 18.08 25.60 -22.56
CA LYS A 542 17.51 26.93 -22.86
C LYS A 542 17.27 27.13 -24.35
N GLU A 543 18.18 26.65 -25.21
CA GLU A 543 18.05 26.76 -26.67
C GLU A 543 16.86 25.96 -27.20
N MET A 544 16.58 24.80 -26.60
CA MET A 544 15.41 23.98 -26.98
C MET A 544 14.12 24.72 -26.64
N ILE A 545 14.00 25.30 -25.43
CA ILE A 545 12.83 26.10 -25.03
C ILE A 545 12.64 27.31 -25.96
N LYS A 546 13.72 28.02 -26.32
CA LYS A 546 13.67 29.14 -27.29
C LYS A 546 13.16 28.73 -28.68
N SER A 547 13.22 27.44 -29.02
CA SER A 547 12.73 26.90 -30.30
C SER A 547 11.27 26.45 -30.28
N MET A 548 10.61 26.50 -29.12
CA MET A 548 9.21 26.13 -28.94
C MET A 548 8.26 27.24 -29.43
N ASN A 549 6.96 26.93 -29.51
CA ASN A 549 5.93 27.90 -29.86
C ASN A 549 5.72 28.95 -28.76
N LYS A 550 4.98 30.01 -29.09
CA LYS A 550 4.59 31.04 -28.12
C LYS A 550 3.83 30.44 -26.93
N ASN A 551 4.17 30.94 -25.75
CA ASN A 551 3.69 30.48 -24.45
C ASN A 551 3.95 28.98 -24.19
N PRO A 552 5.21 28.52 -24.22
CA PRO A 552 5.50 27.10 -24.03
C PRO A 552 5.27 26.69 -22.57
N PHE A 553 4.72 25.49 -22.37
CA PHE A 553 4.55 24.89 -21.05
C PHE A 553 5.48 23.69 -20.89
N ILE A 554 6.33 23.77 -19.87
CA ILE A 554 7.33 22.77 -19.53
C ILE A 554 6.89 22.04 -18.26
N LEU A 555 6.79 20.71 -18.33
CA LEU A 555 6.67 19.81 -17.18
C LEU A 555 8.01 19.06 -17.05
N ALA A 556 8.88 19.45 -16.13
CA ALA A 556 10.18 18.83 -15.89
C ALA A 556 10.13 17.98 -14.61
N LEU A 557 9.73 16.71 -14.77
CA LEU A 557 9.28 15.85 -13.66
C LEU A 557 10.35 14.87 -13.18
N ALA A 558 11.57 14.89 -13.74
CA ALA A 558 12.67 14.09 -13.20
C ALA A 558 12.99 14.46 -11.76
N ASN A 559 13.26 13.45 -10.93
CA ASN A 559 13.63 13.60 -9.52
C ASN A 559 15.00 12.94 -9.26
N PRO A 560 15.83 13.48 -8.33
CA PRO A 560 15.61 14.71 -7.56
C PRO A 560 15.95 15.99 -8.34
N VAL A 561 16.66 15.89 -9.46
CA VAL A 561 17.03 17.03 -10.30
C VAL A 561 16.20 16.99 -11.61
N PRO A 562 15.45 18.06 -11.94
CA PRO A 562 14.58 18.09 -13.12
C PRO A 562 15.37 18.15 -14.44
N GLU A 563 14.67 17.94 -15.56
CA GLU A 563 15.22 18.07 -16.91
C GLU A 563 15.80 19.47 -17.19
N ILE A 564 15.25 20.50 -16.54
CA ILE A 564 15.76 21.87 -16.50
C ILE A 564 15.32 22.53 -15.20
N MET A 565 16.15 23.40 -14.62
CA MET A 565 15.75 24.17 -13.44
C MET A 565 14.68 25.23 -13.80
N PRO A 566 13.74 25.54 -12.89
CA PRO A 566 12.69 26.52 -13.18
C PRO A 566 13.19 27.90 -13.60
N ASP A 567 14.22 28.41 -12.94
CA ASP A 567 14.80 29.72 -13.26
C ASP A 567 15.36 29.74 -14.69
N ASP A 568 16.08 28.68 -15.07
CA ASP A 568 16.62 28.53 -16.42
C ASP A 568 15.53 28.41 -17.50
N ALA A 569 14.44 27.71 -17.18
CA ALA A 569 13.31 27.57 -18.08
C ALA A 569 12.59 28.91 -18.30
N ILE A 570 12.34 29.66 -17.21
CA ILE A 570 11.72 30.99 -17.26
C ILE A 570 12.60 31.96 -18.05
N GLU A 571 13.90 32.00 -17.78
CA GLU A 571 14.87 32.83 -18.52
C GLU A 571 14.86 32.50 -20.02
N ALA A 572 14.68 31.22 -20.37
CA ALA A 572 14.59 30.79 -21.76
C ALA A 572 13.25 31.10 -22.45
N GLY A 573 12.25 31.60 -21.72
CA GLY A 573 10.94 31.98 -22.25
C GLY A 573 9.81 30.97 -21.98
N ALA A 574 9.98 30.05 -21.03
CA ALA A 574 8.87 29.21 -20.56
C ALA A 574 7.75 30.09 -19.99
N PHE A 575 6.52 29.90 -20.48
CA PHE A 575 5.36 30.59 -19.93
C PHE A 575 4.92 29.95 -18.62
N ILE A 576 4.93 28.62 -18.55
CA ILE A 576 4.68 27.85 -17.34
C ILE A 576 5.78 26.81 -17.20
N ILE A 577 6.25 26.62 -15.97
CA ILE A 577 7.09 25.49 -15.57
C ILE A 577 6.42 24.79 -14.39
N ALA A 578 6.37 23.46 -14.45
CA ALA A 578 5.95 22.58 -13.39
C ALA A 578 7.03 21.52 -13.15
N THR A 579 7.21 21.10 -11.90
CA THR A 579 8.22 20.08 -11.52
C THR A 579 7.64 19.07 -10.53
N GLY A 580 8.35 17.97 -10.28
CA GLY A 580 8.00 17.04 -9.19
C GLY A 580 8.38 17.53 -7.79
N ARG A 581 9.12 18.64 -7.70
CA ARG A 581 9.71 19.14 -6.45
C ARG A 581 8.76 20.06 -5.68
N SER A 582 8.76 19.92 -4.35
CA SER A 582 7.90 20.69 -3.44
C SER A 582 8.41 22.09 -3.13
N ASP A 583 9.69 22.37 -3.38
CA ASP A 583 10.29 23.70 -3.17
C ASP A 583 10.04 24.68 -4.31
N PHE A 584 9.35 24.24 -5.38
CA PHE A 584 8.96 25.07 -6.51
C PHE A 584 7.44 25.17 -6.67
N ASN A 585 7.01 26.25 -7.34
CA ASN A 585 5.61 26.40 -7.76
C ASN A 585 5.19 25.29 -8.72
N ASN A 586 3.88 25.06 -8.81
CA ASN A 586 3.28 24.07 -9.71
C ASN A 586 3.85 22.66 -9.54
N GLN A 587 3.88 22.16 -8.29
CA GLN A 587 4.33 20.80 -8.02
C GLN A 587 3.34 19.78 -8.62
N VAL A 588 3.83 18.94 -9.53
CA VAL A 588 3.13 17.71 -9.96
C VAL A 588 3.36 16.65 -8.89
N ASN A 589 2.36 16.45 -8.04
CA ASN A 589 2.43 15.53 -6.91
C ASN A 589 1.32 14.48 -6.99
N ASN A 590 1.70 13.20 -7.10
CA ASN A 590 0.75 12.08 -7.25
C ASN A 590 -0.27 12.00 -6.11
N SER A 591 0.07 12.51 -4.91
CA SER A 591 -0.85 12.57 -3.76
C SER A 591 -2.13 13.38 -4.02
N LEU A 592 -2.15 14.25 -5.04
CA LEU A 592 -3.35 14.95 -5.47
C LEU A 592 -4.36 14.03 -6.18
N ALA A 593 -3.92 12.89 -6.71
CA ALA A 593 -4.72 12.00 -7.55
C ALA A 593 -5.11 10.71 -6.82
N PHE A 594 -4.14 9.85 -6.48
CA PHE A 594 -4.45 8.48 -6.09
C PHE A 594 -5.35 8.34 -4.85
N PRO A 595 -5.23 9.14 -3.77
CA PRO A 595 -6.08 8.91 -2.59
C PRO A 595 -7.56 9.10 -2.93
N GLY A 596 -7.88 10.14 -3.70
CA GLY A 596 -9.23 10.42 -4.17
C GLY A 596 -9.71 9.42 -5.22
N ILE A 597 -8.86 9.03 -6.17
CA ILE A 597 -9.21 8.03 -7.20
C ILE A 597 -9.62 6.71 -6.54
N PHE A 598 -8.78 6.19 -5.64
CA PHE A 598 -9.08 4.95 -4.95
C PHE A 598 -10.30 5.10 -4.04
N ARG A 599 -10.46 6.22 -3.32
CA ARG A 599 -11.63 6.44 -2.46
C ARG A 599 -12.93 6.37 -3.25
N GLY A 600 -13.03 7.12 -4.37
CA GLY A 600 -14.21 7.12 -5.23
C GLY A 600 -14.49 5.75 -5.87
N ALA A 601 -13.45 5.04 -6.29
CA ALA A 601 -13.57 3.68 -6.83
C ALA A 601 -13.99 2.65 -5.77
N ILE A 602 -13.48 2.74 -4.54
CA ILE A 602 -13.86 1.84 -3.44
C ILE A 602 -15.31 2.11 -3.01
N ASP A 603 -15.71 3.38 -2.87
CA ASP A 603 -17.07 3.75 -2.44
C ASP A 603 -18.14 3.34 -3.44
N THR A 604 -17.83 3.35 -4.73
CA THR A 604 -18.74 2.84 -5.79
C THR A 604 -18.58 1.34 -6.04
N ARG A 605 -17.66 0.68 -5.31
CA ARG A 605 -17.29 -0.73 -5.50
C ARG A 605 -16.94 -1.03 -6.96
N ALA A 606 -16.28 -0.10 -7.64
CA ALA A 606 -15.98 -0.18 -9.07
C ALA A 606 -15.24 -1.49 -9.43
N ARG A 607 -15.45 -1.97 -10.67
CA ARG A 607 -14.77 -3.17 -11.20
C ARG A 607 -13.35 -2.89 -11.63
N GLU A 608 -13.04 -1.64 -11.95
CA GLU A 608 -11.76 -1.17 -12.49
C GLU A 608 -11.64 0.35 -12.30
N ILE A 609 -10.50 0.92 -12.68
CA ILE A 609 -10.28 2.37 -12.80
C ILE A 609 -10.04 2.69 -14.27
N ASN A 610 -11.10 3.10 -14.98
CA ASN A 610 -11.06 3.35 -16.42
C ASN A 610 -10.55 4.76 -16.78
N LEU A 611 -10.50 5.06 -18.08
CA LEU A 611 -9.99 6.32 -18.63
C LEU A 611 -10.82 7.52 -18.16
N GLU A 612 -12.15 7.40 -18.18
CA GLU A 612 -13.09 8.45 -17.80
C GLU A 612 -12.94 8.83 -16.33
N MET A 613 -12.73 7.85 -15.44
CA MET A 613 -12.42 8.10 -14.04
C MET A 613 -11.11 8.90 -13.86
N LYS A 614 -10.06 8.58 -14.63
CA LYS A 614 -8.77 9.29 -14.60
C LYS A 614 -8.92 10.74 -15.11
N ILE A 615 -9.67 10.94 -16.19
CA ILE A 615 -9.98 12.27 -16.72
C ILE A 615 -10.82 13.08 -15.72
N ALA A 616 -11.84 12.48 -15.11
CA ALA A 616 -12.66 13.13 -14.09
C ALA A 616 -11.82 13.56 -12.87
N ALA A 617 -10.89 12.73 -12.43
CA ALA A 617 -9.92 13.09 -11.40
C ALA A 617 -9.07 14.30 -11.80
N ALA A 618 -8.55 14.33 -13.03
CA ALA A 618 -7.75 15.46 -13.52
C ALA A 618 -8.54 16.78 -13.54
N TYR A 619 -9.81 16.75 -13.97
CA TYR A 619 -10.69 17.92 -13.92
C TYR A 619 -10.99 18.36 -12.48
N ALA A 620 -11.22 17.42 -11.55
CA ALA A 620 -11.44 17.75 -10.15
C ALA A 620 -10.23 18.45 -9.52
N ILE A 621 -9.02 18.00 -9.82
CA ILE A 621 -7.78 18.67 -9.39
C ILE A 621 -7.65 20.04 -10.05
N ALA A 622 -7.82 20.15 -11.36
CA ALA A 622 -7.67 21.40 -12.10
C ALA A 622 -8.67 22.47 -11.62
N ASN A 623 -9.92 22.08 -11.38
CA ASN A 623 -11.01 22.97 -10.96
C ASN A 623 -10.98 23.31 -9.45
N SER A 624 -10.05 22.74 -8.68
CA SER A 624 -9.83 23.16 -7.29
C SER A 624 -9.26 24.57 -7.17
N ILE A 625 -8.60 25.07 -8.22
CA ILE A 625 -8.15 26.46 -8.34
C ILE A 625 -9.24 27.26 -9.03
N LYS A 626 -9.66 28.35 -8.39
CA LYS A 626 -10.63 29.29 -8.97
C LYS A 626 -10.00 29.99 -10.18
N ASP A 627 -10.81 30.28 -11.19
CA ASP A 627 -10.36 30.99 -12.39
C ASP A 627 -9.75 32.37 -12.07
N SER A 628 -10.18 33.03 -10.99
CA SER A 628 -9.61 34.30 -10.50
C SER A 628 -8.19 34.18 -9.95
N ASP A 629 -7.84 32.99 -9.45
CA ASP A 629 -6.56 32.71 -8.78
C ASP A 629 -5.57 32.03 -9.73
N LEU A 630 -6.04 31.64 -10.91
CA LEU A 630 -5.27 30.91 -11.90
C LEU A 630 -4.25 31.83 -12.56
N CYS A 631 -2.98 31.49 -12.45
CA CYS A 631 -1.87 32.22 -13.06
C CYS A 631 -0.71 31.27 -13.38
N PRO A 632 0.29 31.70 -14.17
CA PRO A 632 1.41 30.84 -14.58
C PRO A 632 2.17 30.16 -13.44
N THR A 633 2.19 30.76 -12.25
CA THR A 633 2.85 30.23 -11.05
C THR A 633 1.90 29.46 -10.13
N ARG A 634 0.62 29.30 -10.50
CA ARG A 634 -0.40 28.63 -9.69
C ARG A 634 -1.43 27.93 -10.57
N ILE A 635 -1.02 26.84 -11.21
CA ILE A 635 -1.89 25.97 -12.02
C ILE A 635 -2.23 24.63 -11.35
N LEU A 636 -1.54 24.28 -10.26
CA LEU A 636 -1.83 23.12 -9.43
C LEU A 636 -2.01 23.52 -7.97
N PRO A 637 -2.91 22.84 -7.24
CA PRO A 637 -3.11 23.06 -5.82
C PRO A 637 -1.96 22.45 -4.98
N GLY A 638 -1.89 22.82 -3.70
CA GLY A 638 -0.93 22.21 -2.77
C GLY A 638 -1.31 20.77 -2.39
N ALA A 639 -0.31 19.92 -2.20
CA ALA A 639 -0.45 18.47 -1.96
C ALA A 639 -1.33 18.10 -0.75
N LEU A 640 -1.31 18.90 0.33
CA LEU A 640 -2.06 18.66 1.57
C LEU A 640 -3.39 19.44 1.66
N THR A 641 -3.94 19.88 0.53
CA THR A 641 -5.23 20.60 0.54
C THR A 641 -6.36 19.62 0.85
N ALA A 642 -6.92 19.72 2.06
CA ALA A 642 -7.81 18.71 2.66
C ALA A 642 -9.03 18.31 1.81
N ASP A 643 -9.64 19.25 1.08
CA ASP A 643 -10.85 18.97 0.31
C ASP A 643 -10.58 18.36 -1.07
N ILE A 644 -9.33 18.32 -1.53
CA ILE A 644 -9.02 17.86 -2.89
C ILE A 644 -9.26 16.37 -3.05
N PRO A 645 -8.73 15.49 -2.18
CA PRO A 645 -9.01 14.06 -2.29
C PRO A 645 -10.51 13.74 -2.26
N ALA A 646 -11.30 14.45 -1.43
CA ALA A 646 -12.74 14.30 -1.37
C ALA A 646 -13.44 14.74 -2.67
N ASN A 647 -13.02 15.85 -3.27
CA ASN A 647 -13.53 16.29 -4.56
C ASN A 647 -13.19 15.33 -5.70
N VAL A 648 -11.95 14.81 -5.71
CA VAL A 648 -11.51 13.79 -6.67
C VAL A 648 -12.34 12.52 -6.49
N ALA A 649 -12.54 12.05 -5.25
CA ALA A 649 -13.37 10.88 -4.96
C ALA A 649 -14.80 11.04 -5.48
N ARG A 650 -15.41 12.20 -5.28
CA ARG A 650 -16.74 12.52 -5.83
C ARG A 650 -16.78 12.46 -7.36
N ALA A 651 -15.83 13.11 -8.03
CA ALA A 651 -15.77 13.12 -9.49
C ALA A 651 -15.54 11.72 -10.08
N VAL A 652 -14.67 10.94 -9.45
CA VAL A 652 -14.38 9.55 -9.83
C VAL A 652 -15.59 8.65 -9.60
N ALA A 653 -16.32 8.83 -8.51
CA ALA A 653 -17.56 8.09 -8.25
C ALA A 653 -18.63 8.37 -9.32
N ILE A 654 -18.79 9.63 -9.73
CA ILE A 654 -19.69 10.02 -10.82
C ILE A 654 -19.29 9.31 -12.11
N ALA A 655 -18.02 9.39 -12.50
CA ALA A 655 -17.52 8.75 -13.72
C ALA A 655 -17.68 7.22 -13.68
N ALA A 656 -17.44 6.58 -12.53
CA ALA A 656 -17.61 5.15 -12.35
C ALA A 656 -19.08 4.71 -12.56
N MET A 657 -20.04 5.50 -12.07
CA MET A 657 -21.47 5.25 -12.28
C MET A 657 -21.89 5.50 -13.73
N GLN A 658 -21.41 6.58 -14.35
CA GLN A 658 -21.75 6.94 -15.73
C GLN A 658 -21.24 5.93 -16.76
N THR A 659 -20.05 5.37 -16.53
CA THR A 659 -19.45 4.36 -17.41
C THR A 659 -19.94 2.93 -17.10
N GLY A 660 -20.74 2.74 -16.06
CA GLY A 660 -21.29 1.42 -15.68
C GLY A 660 -20.29 0.48 -14.99
N VAL A 661 -19.09 0.94 -14.66
CA VAL A 661 -18.09 0.13 -13.93
C VAL A 661 -18.37 0.06 -12.42
N ALA A 662 -19.15 0.99 -11.88
CA ALA A 662 -19.64 0.96 -10.50
C ALA A 662 -20.55 -0.25 -10.25
N LYS A 663 -20.36 -0.95 -9.13
CA LYS A 663 -21.27 -2.05 -8.72
C LYS A 663 -22.46 -1.56 -7.90
N ILE A 664 -22.37 -0.36 -7.34
CA ILE A 664 -23.45 0.29 -6.61
C ILE A 664 -23.59 1.74 -7.04
N ASN A 665 -24.83 2.22 -7.05
CA ASN A 665 -25.12 3.64 -7.19
C ASN A 665 -25.15 4.28 -5.81
N ILE A 666 -24.42 5.37 -5.65
CA ILE A 666 -24.33 6.14 -4.41
C ILE A 666 -24.42 7.61 -4.74
N ASP A 667 -25.05 8.38 -3.86
CA ASP A 667 -25.07 9.83 -3.95
C ASP A 667 -23.63 10.38 -3.92
N PRO A 668 -23.17 11.09 -4.97
CA PRO A 668 -21.81 11.63 -5.03
C PRO A 668 -21.46 12.55 -3.87
N ASP A 669 -22.43 13.28 -3.30
CA ASP A 669 -22.15 14.16 -2.16
C ASP A 669 -21.93 13.36 -0.88
N LYS A 670 -22.56 12.19 -0.74
CA LYS A 670 -22.22 11.25 0.35
C LYS A 670 -20.81 10.69 0.22
N VAL A 671 -20.32 10.48 -1.01
CA VAL A 671 -18.91 10.08 -1.25
C VAL A 671 -17.97 11.19 -0.78
N PHE A 672 -18.27 12.44 -1.11
CA PHE A 672 -17.50 13.59 -0.65
C PHE A 672 -17.48 13.69 0.88
N ASP A 673 -18.65 13.66 1.53
CA ASP A 673 -18.77 13.80 2.97
C ASP A 673 -18.07 12.65 3.71
N GLN A 674 -18.22 11.42 3.23
CA GLN A 674 -17.57 10.26 3.81
C GLN A 674 -16.05 10.33 3.65
N ALA A 675 -15.54 10.71 2.48
CA ALA A 675 -14.12 10.89 2.25
C ALA A 675 -13.54 11.94 3.20
N ARG A 676 -14.18 13.10 3.29
CA ARG A 676 -13.78 14.19 4.18
C ARG A 676 -13.81 13.76 5.65
N LYS A 677 -14.86 13.06 6.07
CA LYS A 677 -14.96 12.51 7.43
C LYS A 677 -13.80 11.59 7.76
N LEU A 678 -13.48 10.63 6.89
CA LEU A 678 -12.38 9.68 7.12
C LEU A 678 -11.02 10.38 7.18
N ILE A 679 -10.78 11.34 6.28
CA ILE A 679 -9.57 12.18 6.26
C ILE A 679 -9.44 12.96 7.58
N MET A 680 -10.53 13.54 8.07
CA MET A 680 -10.53 14.28 9.33
C MET A 680 -10.38 13.37 10.55
N GLU A 681 -11.06 12.21 10.59
CA GLU A 681 -10.96 11.23 11.68
C GLU A 681 -9.56 10.62 11.79
N GLY A 682 -8.91 10.31 10.66
CA GLY A 682 -7.50 9.90 10.64
C GLY A 682 -6.54 10.98 11.15
N ASN A 683 -7.01 12.24 11.15
CA ASN A 683 -6.29 13.41 11.62
C ASN A 683 -6.87 13.98 12.93
N MET A 684 -7.73 13.30 13.70
CA MET A 684 -8.18 13.77 15.01
C MET A 684 -7.37 13.09 16.13
N PRO A 685 -7.03 13.79 17.23
CA PRO A 685 -6.56 13.10 18.42
C PRO A 685 -7.66 12.15 18.88
N SER A 686 -7.31 10.90 19.17
CA SER A 686 -8.19 10.03 19.96
C SER A 686 -8.40 10.73 21.31
N LEU A 687 -9.65 11.07 21.61
CA LEU A 687 -10.07 11.59 22.91
C LEU A 687 -9.79 10.59 24.03
#